data_AF-A0A1Q9F3M1-F1
#
_entry.id   AF-A0A1Q9F3M1-F1
#
_cell.length_a   1.000
_cell.length_b   1.000
_cell.length_c   1.000
_cell.angle_alpha   90.00
_cell.angle_beta   90.00
_cell.angle_gamma   90.00
#
_symmetry.space_group_name_H-M   'P 1'
#
loop_
_entity.id
_entity.type
_entity.pdbx_description
1 polymer ?
#
loop_
_entity_poly.entity_id
_entity_poly.type
_entity_poly.pdbx_seq_one_letter_code
_entity_poly.pdbx_strand_id
1 'polypeptide(L)'
;MKNKSRTRHTYEDDEAFILEQEALQRDIRQTLVMERPPPVVLGSGRTSLPDKFAATAHALFLETGSSGNLAALASEVVSCTSDLGTEFNIVRVRGARVRDLLPWLPEESQRHEDDWPEPEQFVHFENALAMPGILHILHNAAKRMLDGLPELNGAVSSLATVADLLRKTHTRERLCQRCFDTSIVGRQLRPMIEAFQGKVHAARWGTIAFATQQMLQIERPLRWGWNLPLFLGASGNDASEQSVKARAVDEAVQSDFWWASLKVLDQLHKAIRHMFAWSEACPCHGCPSRDAGVDNAWERVCAACPMRGRRAPEIACGDFVHELRAQLDTSAAEVLLNMPANLGREKQALLLGEFEKGRASLIFNIALKVSAVSVPPLLLFGVAHLDEQKAREALRSCLASDNVEGLMTELKSQHVIAEAQDFLQGESLSELPSMSKLVAKLRFAFSVERAIEGEHALIHHLIRKAPRHTVAYVSLNRRLPQLRTNLADPSFFEALSRTLETMRNPKLVVQELGLAQHPACADVTHPWDPIFGKIVYRSDPATTQGLSPAVVVRQLPGGGRQARQALPSALSAGDGESESAGTAGSYSAQLLHIAAVEHFKIRLEELCSEKDAVFSVHVSEATLSALLDLPAVPMADATAGPQAPLTDRNTGDGSGGGDGAALIAASDDSGVGVRGVGGFNSGAWVLDRLRASGRRLEDVFKDALVQLQRPGSPNLPKVFAFKIVSLNPAQSKLPLTDAFQATDVAISVLRTVRIDVTDRSWVVESSPLRVQASVCSSTSESGDAESVSLPSIPILFSPSSLSFENLMKIHVWEILPETGLELLSTGSRLAGVEIPRQPKDMSELLVKLQGSGAEGFSLEEGASAAQRECFEFLCEVGLATAVQGSHGKYALSEDAKDHLVVTRTLVSPCHLFQVRDIPYADMDLYELVRSLEDKGFKCCVCSSSDRKAIRQQSYTSGVDDKVWWVEAGKPPSKLYLVSLLHAESHMQAVPALADSATAQKILEGHGFVEKKPVPKPSVRKRQAIQCDINEDDWEVPQPPPKKARRKPKAKAKAAAVRAVADADADDHVMPALEDTDAVLASGIGSPVRSPSNEGGVDGDEVLLVVGLQAVHVKGMRWVASGLKQFTLQYRGG
;
A
#
# COMPACT_ATOMS: atom_id res chain seq x y z
N MET A 1 21.41 13.54 16.44
CA MET A 1 21.35 14.12 15.07
C MET A 1 20.28 15.22 14.99
N LYS A 2 20.50 16.41 15.58
CA LYS A 2 19.49 17.49 15.63
C LYS A 2 19.56 18.44 14.41
N ASN A 3 19.44 17.91 13.18
CA ASN A 3 19.90 18.61 11.96
C ASN A 3 18.81 19.20 11.04
N LYS A 4 17.52 19.24 11.44
CA LYS A 4 16.40 19.71 10.58
C LYS A 4 16.36 21.24 10.34
N SER A 5 17.20 22.04 10.99
CA SER A 5 17.16 23.51 10.95
C SER A 5 18.45 24.19 10.48
N ARG A 6 19.45 23.45 9.99
CA ARG A 6 20.66 24.04 9.39
C ARG A 6 20.36 24.62 8.00
N THR A 7 19.86 25.85 7.99
CA THR A 7 19.82 26.72 6.82
C THR A 7 21.21 26.84 6.21
N ARG A 8 21.38 26.44 4.93
CA ARG A 8 22.60 26.55 4.08
C ARG A 8 23.77 27.28 4.75
N HIS A 9 24.67 26.51 5.36
CA HIS A 9 26.00 27.00 5.68
C HIS A 9 26.84 27.17 4.40
N THR A 10 28.06 27.66 4.57
CA THR A 10 29.03 27.90 3.51
C THR A 10 29.53 26.61 2.87
N TYR A 11 29.71 26.60 1.55
CA TYR A 11 30.08 25.40 0.76
C TYR A 11 31.35 24.66 1.26
N GLU A 12 32.26 25.33 1.95
CA GLU A 12 33.46 24.71 2.54
C GLU A 12 33.13 23.78 3.73
N ASP A 13 32.04 24.05 4.46
CA ASP A 13 31.54 23.16 5.53
C ASP A 13 30.93 21.86 4.96
N ASP A 14 30.38 21.91 3.74
CA ASP A 14 29.67 20.79 3.12
C ASP A 14 30.63 19.64 2.76
N GLU A 15 31.84 19.91 2.23
CA GLU A 15 32.81 18.85 1.93
C GLU A 15 33.30 18.13 3.21
N ALA A 16 33.59 18.88 4.27
CA ALA A 16 34.01 18.32 5.55
C ALA A 16 32.91 17.45 6.18
N PHE A 17 31.66 17.91 6.14
CA PHE A 17 30.49 17.15 6.58
C PHE A 17 30.24 15.91 5.71
N ILE A 18 30.40 15.99 4.39
CA ILE A 18 30.31 14.84 3.48
C ILE A 18 31.35 13.78 3.86
N LEU A 19 32.60 14.15 4.13
CA LEU A 19 33.66 13.24 4.54
C LEU A 19 33.39 12.60 5.92
N GLU A 20 32.85 13.36 6.87
CA GLU A 20 32.39 12.83 8.18
C GLU A 20 31.27 11.78 7.98
N GLN A 21 30.28 12.09 7.14
CA GLN A 21 29.19 11.15 6.83
C GLN A 21 29.70 9.91 6.09
N GLU A 22 30.62 10.04 5.13
CA GLU A 22 31.23 8.88 4.47
C GLU A 22 32.04 8.01 5.43
N ALA A 23 32.70 8.59 6.43
CA ALA A 23 33.40 7.86 7.49
C ALA A 23 32.41 7.09 8.38
N LEU A 24 31.44 7.77 8.99
CA LEU A 24 30.43 7.13 9.84
C LEU A 24 29.68 6.00 9.09
N GLN A 25 29.35 6.20 7.81
CA GLN A 25 28.74 5.14 7.00
C GLN A 25 29.68 3.97 6.69
N ARG A 26 30.99 4.21 6.55
CA ARG A 26 32.00 3.17 6.35
C ARG A 26 32.07 2.26 7.57
N ASP A 27 32.13 2.86 8.76
CA ASP A 27 32.28 2.16 10.02
C ASP A 27 31.01 1.33 10.33
N ILE A 28 29.82 1.91 10.13
CA ILE A 28 28.56 1.16 10.22
C ILE A 28 28.50 0.01 9.19
N ARG A 29 29.00 0.20 7.96
CA ARG A 29 29.06 -0.86 6.94
C ARG A 29 30.11 -1.94 7.23
N GLN A 30 31.09 -1.69 8.10
CA GLN A 30 32.02 -2.74 8.58
C GLN A 30 31.36 -3.62 9.65
N THR A 31 30.47 -3.06 10.46
CA THR A 31 29.70 -3.81 11.48
C THR A 31 28.47 -4.54 10.90
N LEU A 32 27.87 -4.03 9.82
CA LEU A 32 26.67 -4.63 9.21
C LEU A 32 27.00 -5.70 8.15
N VAL A 33 26.91 -6.97 8.54
CA VAL A 33 26.93 -8.11 7.61
C VAL A 33 25.62 -8.20 6.83
N MET A 34 25.68 -8.40 5.51
CA MET A 34 24.51 -8.68 4.66
C MET A 34 24.56 -10.10 4.09
N GLU A 35 24.00 -11.03 4.85
CA GLU A 35 23.84 -12.44 4.49
C GLU A 35 22.88 -12.66 3.30
N ARG A 36 23.13 -13.72 2.53
CA ARG A 36 22.31 -14.12 1.38
C ARG A 36 22.03 -15.63 1.41
N PRO A 37 20.97 -16.09 2.10
CA PRO A 37 20.66 -17.51 2.17
C PRO A 37 20.41 -18.11 0.78
N PRO A 38 20.67 -19.42 0.58
CA PRO A 38 20.72 -20.00 -0.75
C PRO A 38 19.33 -20.08 -1.37
N PRO A 39 19.20 -19.92 -2.70
CA PRO A 39 17.92 -20.09 -3.38
C PRO A 39 17.46 -21.55 -3.27
N VAL A 40 16.31 -21.78 -2.64
CA VAL A 40 15.66 -23.10 -2.52
C VAL A 40 14.48 -23.22 -3.49
N VAL A 41 14.16 -24.44 -3.91
CA VAL A 41 13.01 -24.73 -4.80
C VAL A 41 11.83 -25.37 -4.02
N LEU A 42 11.99 -25.58 -2.71
CA LEU A 42 10.92 -25.95 -1.79
C LEU A 42 9.75 -24.95 -1.90
N GLY A 43 8.54 -25.46 -2.08
CA GLY A 43 7.35 -24.64 -2.26
C GLY A 43 7.22 -23.98 -3.65
N SER A 44 8.07 -24.29 -4.63
CA SER A 44 7.90 -23.78 -6.00
C SER A 44 6.54 -24.20 -6.58
N GLY A 45 5.76 -23.21 -7.05
CA GLY A 45 4.37 -23.41 -7.49
C GLY A 45 3.35 -23.64 -6.37
N ARG A 46 3.76 -23.61 -5.09
CA ARG A 46 2.90 -23.68 -3.91
C ARG A 46 2.85 -22.33 -3.19
N THR A 47 1.72 -22.04 -2.56
CA THR A 47 1.46 -20.76 -1.89
C THR A 47 0.94 -20.92 -0.46
N SER A 48 1.07 -22.11 0.14
CA SER A 48 0.66 -22.33 1.53
C SER A 48 1.70 -21.79 2.51
N LEU A 49 1.26 -21.35 3.68
CA LEU A 49 2.15 -20.88 4.74
C LEU A 49 3.13 -21.95 5.22
N PRO A 50 2.74 -23.23 5.41
CA PRO A 50 3.68 -24.31 5.72
C PRO A 50 4.80 -24.50 4.67
N ASP A 51 4.48 -24.47 3.37
CA ASP A 51 5.50 -24.62 2.32
C ASP A 51 6.50 -23.44 2.34
N LYS A 52 6.00 -22.21 2.55
CA LYS A 52 6.82 -20.99 2.60
C LYS A 52 7.69 -20.94 3.86
N PHE A 53 7.13 -21.29 5.01
CA PHE A 53 7.86 -21.39 6.27
C PHE A 53 8.98 -22.43 6.20
N ALA A 54 8.68 -23.63 5.68
CA ALA A 54 9.69 -24.68 5.50
C ALA A 54 10.76 -24.31 4.46
N ALA A 55 10.40 -23.59 3.39
CA ALA A 55 11.37 -23.04 2.44
C ALA A 55 12.34 -22.05 3.12
N THR A 56 11.83 -21.12 3.94
CA THR A 56 12.65 -20.18 4.73
C THR A 56 13.55 -20.94 5.73
N ALA A 57 12.99 -21.89 6.49
CA ALA A 57 13.74 -22.69 7.46
C ALA A 57 14.85 -23.53 6.80
N HIS A 58 14.59 -24.16 5.64
CA HIS A 58 15.63 -24.89 4.89
C HIS A 58 16.70 -23.93 4.33
N ALA A 59 16.31 -22.75 3.84
CA ALA A 59 17.26 -21.77 3.34
C ALA A 59 18.19 -21.22 4.44
N LEU A 60 17.68 -21.05 5.66
CA LEU A 60 18.51 -20.69 6.83
C LEU A 60 19.35 -21.87 7.31
N PHE A 61 18.81 -23.11 7.33
CA PHE A 61 19.55 -24.32 7.69
C PHE A 61 20.84 -24.52 6.87
N LEU A 62 20.78 -24.19 5.57
CA LEU A 62 21.94 -24.26 4.67
C LEU A 62 23.06 -23.24 4.98
N GLU A 63 22.81 -22.23 5.81
CA GLU A 63 23.84 -21.33 6.34
C GLU A 63 24.22 -21.66 7.79
N THR A 64 23.28 -22.14 8.62
CA THR A 64 23.54 -22.44 10.04
C THR A 64 24.16 -23.81 10.30
N GLY A 65 24.02 -24.76 9.38
CA GLY A 65 24.60 -26.10 9.41
C GLY A 65 24.01 -27.08 10.44
N SER A 66 23.28 -26.59 11.45
CA SER A 66 22.69 -27.43 12.51
C SER A 66 21.30 -26.98 12.95
N SER A 67 20.56 -27.90 13.57
CA SER A 67 19.22 -27.70 14.14
C SER A 67 19.21 -26.63 15.25
N GLY A 68 20.18 -26.69 16.18
CA GLY A 68 20.30 -25.71 17.26
C GLY A 68 20.66 -24.31 16.76
N ASN A 69 21.62 -24.20 15.83
CA ASN A 69 21.98 -22.91 15.25
C ASN A 69 20.82 -22.31 14.43
N LEU A 70 19.99 -23.13 13.78
CA LEU A 70 18.78 -22.70 13.08
C LEU A 70 17.74 -22.14 14.06
N ALA A 71 17.48 -22.84 15.17
CA ALA A 71 16.54 -22.38 16.20
C ALA A 71 17.01 -21.07 16.85
N ALA A 72 18.31 -20.99 17.19
CA ALA A 72 18.93 -19.78 17.72
C ALA A 72 18.78 -18.60 16.75
N LEU A 73 19.24 -18.73 15.50
CA LEU A 73 19.15 -17.68 14.50
C LEU A 73 17.70 -17.23 14.24
N ALA A 74 16.76 -18.18 14.16
CA ALA A 74 15.34 -17.85 13.97
C ALA A 74 14.77 -17.05 15.16
N SER A 75 15.21 -17.35 16.39
CA SER A 75 14.82 -16.62 17.59
C SER A 75 15.40 -15.19 17.66
N GLU A 76 16.51 -14.91 16.95
CA GLU A 76 17.13 -13.57 16.89
C GLU A 76 16.54 -12.68 15.79
N VAL A 77 15.69 -13.19 14.89
CA VAL A 77 15.06 -12.38 13.83
C VAL A 77 14.09 -11.37 14.45
N VAL A 78 14.43 -10.08 14.35
CA VAL A 78 13.64 -8.95 14.86
C VAL A 78 12.50 -8.53 13.93
N SER A 79 12.66 -8.71 12.61
CA SER A 79 11.65 -8.31 11.63
C SER A 79 11.71 -9.12 10.34
N CYS A 80 10.53 -9.38 9.78
CA CYS A 80 10.35 -10.00 8.47
C CYS A 80 9.66 -9.02 7.53
N THR A 81 10.39 -8.49 6.53
CA THR A 81 9.84 -7.61 5.50
C THR A 81 9.47 -8.41 4.25
N SER A 82 8.20 -8.43 3.87
CA SER A 82 7.70 -9.14 2.68
C SER A 82 6.59 -8.35 2.00
N ASP A 83 6.18 -8.76 0.80
CA ASP A 83 4.88 -8.33 0.27
C ASP A 83 3.73 -8.79 1.19
N LEU A 84 2.52 -8.27 0.98
CA LEU A 84 1.31 -8.74 1.66
C LEU A 84 0.77 -10.05 1.03
N GLY A 85 1.69 -11.00 0.85
CA GLY A 85 1.46 -12.37 0.38
C GLY A 85 1.27 -13.36 1.53
N THR A 86 1.65 -14.61 1.28
CA THR A 86 1.63 -15.66 2.31
C THR A 86 2.74 -15.43 3.33
N GLU A 87 3.89 -15.02 2.82
CA GLU A 87 5.18 -14.79 3.49
C GLU A 87 5.07 -13.84 4.70
N PHE A 88 4.20 -12.85 4.65
CA PHE A 88 3.93 -11.95 5.78
C PHE A 88 3.52 -12.68 7.06
N ASN A 89 2.90 -13.86 6.92
CA ASN A 89 2.40 -14.66 8.03
C ASN A 89 3.44 -15.65 8.58
N ILE A 90 4.69 -15.66 8.07
CA ILE A 90 5.78 -16.50 8.58
C ILE A 90 6.04 -16.28 10.08
N VAL A 91 5.86 -15.04 10.56
CA VAL A 91 5.98 -14.69 11.99
C VAL A 91 4.86 -15.26 12.86
N ARG A 92 3.79 -15.80 12.26
CA ARG A 92 2.62 -16.36 12.97
C ARG A 92 2.73 -17.87 13.19
N VAL A 93 3.88 -18.50 12.94
CA VAL A 93 4.06 -19.94 13.21
C VAL A 93 4.48 -20.16 14.66
N ARG A 94 3.73 -20.96 15.42
CA ARG A 94 3.93 -21.24 16.86
C ARG A 94 5.10 -22.19 17.16
N GLY A 95 6.16 -22.10 16.39
CA GLY A 95 7.17 -23.14 16.30
C GLY A 95 6.74 -24.33 15.46
N ALA A 96 7.72 -24.91 14.77
CA ALA A 96 7.67 -26.27 14.26
C ALA A 96 9.00 -26.95 14.59
N ARG A 97 8.97 -28.23 14.90
CA ARG A 97 10.19 -29.00 15.20
C ARG A 97 11.06 -29.03 13.96
N VAL A 98 12.38 -28.93 14.09
CA VAL A 98 13.28 -28.96 12.91
C VAL A 98 13.01 -30.22 12.06
N ARG A 99 12.77 -31.37 12.72
CA ARG A 99 12.39 -32.64 12.08
C ARG A 99 11.05 -32.64 11.32
N ASP A 100 10.06 -31.85 11.73
CA ASP A 100 8.77 -31.80 11.03
C ASP A 100 8.87 -31.02 9.70
N LEU A 101 9.84 -30.10 9.61
CA LEU A 101 10.18 -29.33 8.41
C LEU A 101 11.20 -30.07 7.54
N LEU A 102 12.16 -30.75 8.18
CA LEU A 102 13.33 -31.38 7.59
C LEU A 102 13.42 -32.87 8.01
N PRO A 103 12.45 -33.73 7.64
CA PRO A 103 12.33 -35.12 8.12
C PRO A 103 13.40 -36.10 7.60
N TRP A 104 14.48 -35.57 7.01
CA TRP A 104 15.60 -36.31 6.43
C TRP A 104 16.93 -36.05 7.14
N LEU A 105 16.95 -35.14 8.12
CA LEU A 105 18.08 -35.00 9.03
C LEU A 105 18.14 -36.24 9.92
N PRO A 106 19.33 -36.71 10.32
CA PRO A 106 19.43 -37.77 11.30
C PRO A 106 18.76 -37.33 12.61
N GLU A 107 18.08 -38.27 13.26
CA GLU A 107 17.90 -38.18 14.71
C GLU A 107 19.30 -38.08 15.32
N GLU A 108 19.54 -37.06 16.16
CA GLU A 108 20.86 -36.81 16.73
C GLU A 108 21.34 -38.07 17.45
N SER A 109 22.40 -38.67 16.90
CA SER A 109 22.72 -40.08 17.10
C SER A 109 22.85 -40.38 18.59
N GLN A 110 22.11 -41.41 19.04
CA GLN A 110 22.03 -41.88 20.43
C GLN A 110 23.25 -41.46 21.26
N ARG A 111 23.05 -40.37 22.02
CA ARG A 111 24.07 -39.82 22.93
C ARG A 111 24.45 -40.88 23.96
N HIS A 112 25.57 -40.73 24.66
CA HIS A 112 25.92 -41.69 25.71
C HIS A 112 24.82 -41.68 26.78
N GLU A 113 24.58 -42.80 27.47
CA GLU A 113 23.45 -42.90 28.42
C GLU A 113 23.56 -41.90 29.60
N ASP A 114 24.74 -41.32 29.82
CA ASP A 114 25.03 -40.26 30.79
C ASP A 114 24.72 -38.82 30.28
N ASP A 115 24.53 -38.62 28.97
CA ASP A 115 24.22 -37.32 28.37
C ASP A 115 22.73 -36.97 28.54
N TRP A 116 22.46 -35.89 29.28
CA TRP A 116 21.09 -35.38 29.42
C TRP A 116 20.48 -35.02 28.05
N PRO A 117 19.21 -35.38 27.79
CA PRO A 117 18.57 -35.05 26.53
C PRO A 117 18.43 -33.53 26.40
N GLU A 118 19.04 -32.95 25.37
CA GLU A 118 18.86 -31.54 25.04
C GLU A 118 17.38 -31.23 24.74
N PRO A 119 16.92 -30.00 25.03
CA PRO A 119 15.56 -29.60 24.71
C PRO A 119 15.32 -29.69 23.20
N GLU A 120 14.15 -30.22 22.83
CA GLU A 120 13.77 -30.36 21.42
C GLU A 120 13.80 -29.00 20.71
N GLN A 121 14.53 -28.92 19.60
CA GLN A 121 14.74 -27.67 18.87
C GLN A 121 13.52 -27.33 17.99
N PHE A 122 12.95 -26.14 18.22
CA PHE A 122 11.85 -25.58 17.44
C PHE A 122 12.33 -24.36 16.62
N VAL A 123 11.97 -24.32 15.35
CA VAL A 123 12.15 -23.12 14.52
C VAL A 123 10.92 -22.24 14.69
N HIS A 124 11.10 -21.00 15.16
CA HIS A 124 10.04 -20.00 15.26
C HIS A 124 10.59 -18.59 15.03
N PHE A 125 9.71 -17.69 14.56
CA PHE A 125 10.00 -16.26 14.42
C PHE A 125 9.10 -15.43 15.35
N GLU A 126 8.83 -15.89 16.58
CA GLU A 126 7.92 -15.17 17.50
C GLU A 126 8.47 -13.80 17.94
N ASN A 127 9.79 -13.61 17.88
CA ASN A 127 10.45 -12.33 18.10
C ASN A 127 10.46 -11.41 16.86
N ALA A 128 9.90 -11.86 15.72
CA ALA A 128 9.92 -11.10 14.47
C ALA A 128 8.62 -10.30 14.27
N LEU A 129 8.74 -9.00 14.08
CA LEU A 129 7.62 -8.15 13.65
C LEU A 129 7.52 -8.15 12.11
N ALA A 130 6.36 -8.58 11.59
CA ALA A 130 6.08 -8.56 10.15
C ALA A 130 5.87 -7.10 9.65
N MET A 131 6.78 -6.63 8.80
CA MET A 131 6.74 -5.31 8.20
C MET A 131 6.24 -5.41 6.75
N PRO A 132 5.16 -4.70 6.36
CA PRO A 132 4.62 -4.83 5.02
C PRO A 132 5.46 -4.06 4.00
N GLY A 133 5.78 -4.71 2.90
CA GLY A 133 6.51 -4.15 1.76
C GLY A 133 5.77 -2.95 1.15
N ILE A 134 6.34 -1.77 1.35
CA ILE A 134 5.73 -0.51 0.94
C ILE A 134 5.72 -0.35 -0.58
N LEU A 135 6.68 -0.95 -1.31
CA LEU A 135 6.73 -0.85 -2.77
C LEU A 135 5.54 -1.60 -3.39
N HIS A 136 5.23 -2.81 -2.90
CA HIS A 136 4.05 -3.56 -3.30
C HIS A 136 2.75 -2.88 -2.85
N ILE A 137 2.72 -2.21 -1.69
CA ILE A 137 1.55 -1.40 -1.30
C ILE A 137 1.31 -0.27 -2.31
N LEU A 138 2.34 0.52 -2.64
CA LEU A 138 2.26 1.62 -3.60
C LEU A 138 1.82 1.15 -4.98
N HIS A 139 2.42 0.06 -5.50
CA HIS A 139 2.04 -0.49 -6.79
C HIS A 139 0.60 -1.04 -6.83
N ASN A 140 0.13 -1.70 -5.78
CA ASN A 140 -1.24 -2.21 -5.72
C ASN A 140 -2.27 -1.06 -5.56
N ALA A 141 -1.97 -0.05 -4.75
CA ALA A 141 -2.83 1.13 -4.60
C ALA A 141 -2.94 1.91 -5.93
N ALA A 142 -1.80 2.16 -6.59
CA ALA A 142 -1.75 2.87 -7.86
C ALA A 142 -2.50 2.14 -9.00
N LYS A 143 -2.42 0.81 -9.06
CA LYS A 143 -3.22 0.02 -10.01
C LYS A 143 -4.72 0.15 -9.71
N ARG A 144 -5.13 -0.09 -8.46
CA ARG A 144 -6.54 0.00 -8.02
C ARG A 144 -7.14 1.38 -8.23
N MET A 145 -6.32 2.43 -8.13
CA MET A 145 -6.70 3.78 -8.47
C MET A 145 -7.13 3.88 -9.95
N LEU A 146 -6.28 3.45 -10.89
CA LEU A 146 -6.62 3.51 -12.32
C LEU A 146 -7.80 2.60 -12.71
N ASP A 147 -7.94 1.45 -12.04
CA ASP A 147 -9.10 0.56 -12.23
C ASP A 147 -10.45 1.28 -11.95
N GLY A 148 -10.45 2.36 -11.15
CA GLY A 148 -11.61 3.20 -10.85
C GLY A 148 -11.65 4.59 -11.52
N LEU A 149 -10.76 4.88 -12.47
CA LEU A 149 -10.65 6.16 -13.17
C LEU A 149 -10.80 5.96 -14.69
N PRO A 150 -12.05 5.88 -15.22
CA PRO A 150 -12.29 5.47 -16.61
C PRO A 150 -11.63 6.39 -17.65
N GLU A 151 -11.61 7.71 -17.43
CA GLU A 151 -11.04 8.66 -18.39
C GLU A 151 -9.51 8.57 -18.42
N LEU A 152 -8.88 8.42 -17.26
CA LEU A 152 -7.43 8.24 -17.19
C LEU A 152 -7.01 6.86 -17.70
N ASN A 153 -7.80 5.80 -17.48
CA ASN A 153 -7.56 4.47 -18.00
C ASN A 153 -7.71 4.40 -19.53
N GLY A 154 -8.70 5.13 -20.08
CA GLY A 154 -8.80 5.41 -21.51
C GLY A 154 -7.57 6.14 -22.05
N ALA A 155 -7.12 7.19 -21.36
CA ALA A 155 -5.92 7.92 -21.73
C ALA A 155 -4.63 7.07 -21.69
N VAL A 156 -4.50 6.14 -20.74
CA VAL A 156 -3.41 5.14 -20.68
C VAL A 156 -3.48 4.16 -21.85
N SER A 157 -4.67 3.77 -22.28
CA SER A 157 -4.86 2.88 -23.44
C SER A 157 -4.46 3.56 -24.76
N SER A 158 -4.76 4.85 -24.90
CA SER A 158 -4.26 5.69 -26.00
C SER A 158 -2.74 5.91 -25.90
N LEU A 159 -2.20 6.20 -24.71
CA LEU A 159 -0.77 6.32 -24.45
C LEU A 159 0.01 5.07 -24.84
N ALA A 160 -0.52 3.88 -24.55
CA ALA A 160 0.07 2.63 -25.03
C ALA A 160 0.15 2.58 -26.55
N THR A 161 -0.91 2.99 -27.24
CA THR A 161 -0.99 2.99 -28.71
C THR A 161 -0.02 3.99 -29.35
N VAL A 162 0.10 5.21 -28.80
CA VAL A 162 1.06 6.23 -29.28
C VAL A 162 2.50 5.84 -28.96
N ALA A 163 2.78 5.40 -27.73
CA ALA A 163 4.12 4.94 -27.34
C ALA A 163 4.61 3.79 -28.21
N ASP A 164 3.74 2.84 -28.58
CA ASP A 164 4.11 1.73 -29.46
C ASP A 164 4.35 2.15 -30.94
N LEU A 165 3.77 3.28 -31.41
CA LEU A 165 4.13 3.88 -32.70
C LEU A 165 5.56 4.43 -32.66
N LEU A 166 5.89 5.17 -31.60
CA LEU A 166 7.18 5.85 -31.43
C LEU A 166 8.32 4.88 -31.07
N ARG A 167 8.03 3.80 -30.35
CA ARG A 167 9.01 2.80 -29.92
C ARG A 167 9.41 1.82 -31.05
N LYS A 168 8.52 1.57 -32.01
CA LYS A 168 8.77 0.70 -33.17
C LYS A 168 9.58 1.45 -34.23
N THR A 169 10.79 0.96 -34.52
CA THR A 169 11.75 1.59 -35.43
C THR A 169 11.14 2.00 -36.77
N HIS A 170 10.44 1.08 -37.45
CA HIS A 170 9.89 1.32 -38.80
C HIS A 170 8.77 2.35 -38.84
N THR A 171 7.94 2.46 -37.80
CA THR A 171 6.90 3.49 -37.71
C THR A 171 7.45 4.83 -37.25
N ARG A 172 8.45 4.85 -36.36
CA ARG A 172 9.14 6.09 -36.00
C ARG A 172 9.94 6.67 -37.17
N GLU A 173 10.67 5.84 -37.91
CA GLU A 173 11.39 6.26 -39.11
C GLU A 173 10.42 6.80 -40.17
N ARG A 174 9.28 6.13 -40.39
CA ARG A 174 8.20 6.62 -41.26
C ARG A 174 7.65 7.97 -40.82
N LEU A 175 7.40 8.16 -39.52
CA LEU A 175 6.94 9.44 -38.97
C LEU A 175 7.97 10.57 -39.21
N CYS A 176 9.23 10.30 -38.92
CA CYS A 176 10.31 11.27 -39.12
C CYS A 176 10.46 11.64 -40.61
N GLN A 177 10.58 10.64 -41.49
CA GLN A 177 10.77 10.82 -42.93
C GLN A 177 9.60 11.51 -43.63
N ARG A 178 8.35 11.19 -43.27
CA ARG A 178 7.16 11.68 -43.98
C ARG A 178 6.58 12.97 -43.41
N CYS A 179 6.78 13.23 -42.12
CA CYS A 179 6.11 14.34 -41.44
C CYS A 179 7.06 15.38 -40.83
N PHE A 180 8.28 15.00 -40.42
CA PHE A 180 9.28 15.92 -39.84
C PHE A 180 10.35 16.38 -40.85
N ASP A 181 10.82 15.51 -41.74
CA ASP A 181 11.86 15.84 -42.73
C ASP A 181 11.36 16.83 -43.82
N THR A 182 10.06 17.11 -43.86
CA THR A 182 9.37 18.04 -44.77
C THR A 182 9.75 19.51 -44.58
N SER A 183 10.33 19.90 -43.44
CA SER A 183 10.71 21.29 -43.16
C SER A 183 12.04 21.41 -42.40
N ILE A 184 12.48 22.64 -42.14
CA ILE A 184 13.67 22.89 -41.31
C ILE A 184 13.35 22.64 -39.83
N VAL A 185 12.20 23.14 -39.34
CA VAL A 185 11.76 23.01 -37.95
C VAL A 185 11.55 21.53 -37.58
N GLY A 186 10.94 20.74 -38.46
CA GLY A 186 10.73 19.32 -38.20
C GLY A 186 12.05 18.53 -38.08
N ARG A 187 13.05 18.84 -38.91
CA ARG A 187 14.40 18.26 -38.79
C ARG A 187 15.13 18.67 -37.49
N GLN A 188 14.82 19.84 -36.93
CA GLN A 188 15.32 20.26 -35.61
C GLN A 188 14.60 19.56 -34.44
N LEU A 189 13.31 19.24 -34.58
CA LEU A 189 12.49 18.58 -33.56
C LEU A 189 12.64 17.05 -33.56
N ARG A 190 12.98 16.47 -34.72
CA ARG A 190 13.17 15.02 -34.94
C ARG A 190 14.02 14.30 -33.88
N PRO A 191 15.16 14.84 -33.38
CA PRO A 191 15.94 14.16 -32.34
C PRO A 191 15.17 13.89 -31.04
N MET A 192 14.18 14.72 -30.69
CA MET A 192 13.32 14.49 -29.52
C MET A 192 12.42 13.26 -29.72
N ILE A 193 11.92 13.06 -30.94
CA ILE A 193 11.12 11.89 -31.33
C ILE A 193 12.01 10.62 -31.39
N GLU A 194 13.24 10.74 -31.89
CA GLU A 194 14.20 9.63 -31.93
C GLU A 194 14.75 9.24 -30.54
N ALA A 195 14.75 10.16 -29.57
CA ALA A 195 15.11 9.91 -28.19
C ALA A 195 14.04 9.16 -27.37
N PHE A 196 12.78 9.18 -27.80
CA PHE A 196 11.66 8.56 -27.08
C PHE A 196 11.85 7.05 -26.89
N GLN A 197 11.70 6.61 -25.64
CA GLN A 197 11.89 5.23 -25.15
C GLN A 197 10.72 4.75 -24.26
N GLY A 198 9.63 5.51 -24.16
CA GLY A 198 8.46 5.14 -23.38
C GLY A 198 7.86 3.80 -23.83
N LYS A 199 7.53 2.94 -22.85
CA LYS A 199 6.86 1.64 -23.02
C LYS A 199 5.75 1.58 -21.98
N VAL A 200 4.51 1.34 -22.39
CA VAL A 200 3.38 1.17 -21.47
C VAL A 200 3.11 -0.31 -21.26
N HIS A 201 2.99 -0.73 -20.01
CA HIS A 201 2.49 -2.04 -19.62
C HIS A 201 1.47 -1.85 -18.50
N ALA A 202 0.18 -2.03 -18.80
CA ALA A 202 -0.93 -1.60 -17.93
C ALA A 202 -0.85 -2.18 -16.49
N ALA A 203 -0.33 -3.39 -16.31
CA ALA A 203 -0.15 -3.99 -14.99
C ALA A 203 1.15 -3.56 -14.26
N ARG A 204 1.91 -2.58 -14.78
CA ARG A 204 3.14 -2.02 -14.16
C ARG A 204 3.11 -0.50 -14.16
N TRP A 205 2.69 0.07 -13.04
CA TRP A 205 2.53 1.51 -12.85
C TRP A 205 3.74 2.37 -13.25
N GLY A 206 4.96 1.94 -12.87
CA GLY A 206 6.19 2.68 -13.19
C GLY A 206 6.44 2.84 -14.71
N THR A 207 5.96 1.89 -15.53
CA THR A 207 6.07 1.97 -16.99
C THR A 207 5.09 2.98 -17.58
N ILE A 208 3.89 3.10 -17.00
CA ILE A 208 2.89 4.12 -17.35
C ILE A 208 3.48 5.50 -17.02
N ALA A 209 3.97 5.69 -15.79
CA ALA A 209 4.57 6.95 -15.34
C ALA A 209 5.74 7.41 -16.23
N PHE A 210 6.70 6.53 -16.51
CA PHE A 210 7.84 6.83 -17.37
C PHE A 210 7.42 7.16 -18.81
N ALA A 211 6.37 6.51 -19.34
CA ALA A 211 5.84 6.79 -20.67
C ALA A 211 5.08 8.12 -20.72
N THR A 212 4.26 8.44 -19.71
CA THR A 212 3.54 9.73 -19.61
C THR A 212 4.51 10.90 -19.62
N GLN A 213 5.58 10.84 -18.82
CA GLN A 213 6.53 11.96 -18.74
C GLN A 213 7.30 12.20 -20.03
N GLN A 214 7.75 11.15 -20.70
CA GLN A 214 8.35 11.31 -22.03
C GLN A 214 7.34 11.79 -23.09
N MET A 215 6.06 11.41 -22.98
CA MET A 215 5.02 11.89 -23.90
C MET A 215 4.77 13.39 -23.73
N LEU A 216 4.66 13.87 -22.49
CA LEU A 216 4.52 15.30 -22.18
C LEU A 216 5.75 16.11 -22.62
N GLN A 217 6.97 15.59 -22.45
CA GLN A 217 8.20 16.21 -22.96
C GLN A 217 8.21 16.38 -24.49
N ILE A 218 7.46 15.57 -25.24
CA ILE A 218 7.33 15.68 -26.70
C ILE A 218 5.96 16.21 -27.17
N GLU A 219 5.11 16.73 -26.28
CA GLU A 219 3.76 17.25 -26.63
C GLU A 219 3.81 18.23 -27.81
N ARG A 220 4.61 19.30 -27.68
CA ARG A 220 4.75 20.32 -28.73
C ARG A 220 5.41 19.76 -30.01
N PRO A 221 6.56 19.05 -29.96
CA PRO A 221 7.13 18.37 -31.14
C PRO A 221 6.15 17.45 -31.87
N LEU A 222 5.42 16.61 -31.14
CA LEU A 222 4.54 15.60 -31.71
C LEU A 222 3.28 16.22 -32.30
N ARG A 223 2.61 17.15 -31.61
CA ARG A 223 1.43 17.85 -32.16
C ARG A 223 1.77 18.71 -33.38
N TRP A 224 2.94 19.37 -33.39
CA TRP A 224 3.40 20.14 -34.54
C TRP A 224 3.73 19.26 -35.76
N GLY A 225 4.41 18.13 -35.54
CA GLY A 225 4.95 17.30 -36.62
C GLY A 225 4.07 16.10 -37.02
N TRP A 226 2.93 15.88 -36.36
CA TRP A 226 2.02 14.79 -36.68
C TRP A 226 1.02 15.18 -37.77
N ASN A 227 0.93 14.35 -38.81
CA ASN A 227 -0.03 14.51 -39.90
C ASN A 227 -0.41 13.12 -40.45
N LEU A 228 -1.65 12.69 -40.24
CA LEU A 228 -2.12 11.36 -40.63
C LEU A 228 -2.06 11.11 -42.16
N PRO A 229 -2.51 12.03 -43.05
CA PRO A 229 -2.35 11.89 -44.50
C PRO A 229 -0.90 11.67 -44.95
N LEU A 230 0.06 12.45 -44.44
CA LEU A 230 1.48 12.28 -44.76
C LEU A 230 2.03 10.96 -44.20
N PHE A 231 1.67 10.59 -42.96
CA PHE A 231 2.12 9.35 -42.34
C PHE A 231 1.68 8.11 -43.13
N LEU A 232 0.42 8.05 -43.57
CA LEU A 232 -0.11 6.99 -44.42
C LEU A 232 0.47 7.04 -45.84
N GLY A 233 0.58 8.23 -46.42
CA GLY A 233 0.98 8.45 -47.81
C GLY A 233 -0.11 8.05 -48.81
N ALA A 234 0.19 8.17 -50.11
CA ALA A 234 -0.77 7.93 -51.18
C ALA A 234 -1.29 6.47 -51.24
N SER A 235 -0.48 5.49 -50.86
CA SER A 235 -0.81 4.06 -50.87
C SER A 235 -1.66 3.64 -49.65
N GLY A 236 -2.81 4.27 -49.44
CA GLY A 236 -3.68 4.05 -48.27
C GLY A 236 -4.25 2.63 -48.10
N ASN A 237 -4.02 1.74 -49.06
CA ASN A 237 -4.56 0.38 -49.11
C ASN A 237 -3.60 -0.72 -48.57
N ASP A 238 -2.33 -0.43 -48.32
CA ASP A 238 -1.35 -1.40 -47.77
C ASP A 238 -1.56 -1.66 -46.25
N ALA A 239 -2.82 -1.68 -45.81
CA ALA A 239 -3.24 -1.74 -44.41
C ALA A 239 -3.47 -3.17 -43.89
N SER A 240 -2.93 -4.19 -44.57
CA SER A 240 -3.07 -5.60 -44.18
C SER A 240 -2.26 -5.92 -42.90
N GLU A 241 -2.99 -5.96 -41.78
CA GLU A 241 -2.70 -6.65 -40.52
C GLU A 241 -1.50 -6.18 -39.66
N GLN A 242 -0.45 -5.56 -40.21
CA GLN A 242 0.78 -5.30 -39.45
C GLN A 242 1.04 -3.83 -39.07
N SER A 243 0.47 -3.40 -37.93
CA SER A 243 1.24 -3.28 -36.66
C SER A 243 0.89 -2.10 -35.74
N VAL A 244 0.21 -1.05 -36.23
CA VAL A 244 -0.16 0.14 -35.42
C VAL A 244 -1.49 0.78 -35.86
N LYS A 245 -2.35 1.13 -34.90
CA LYS A 245 -3.65 1.81 -35.12
C LYS A 245 -3.48 3.30 -35.42
N ALA A 246 -3.00 3.66 -36.61
CA ALA A 246 -2.65 5.05 -36.97
C ALA A 246 -3.77 6.09 -36.72
N ARG A 247 -5.05 5.74 -36.96
CA ARG A 247 -6.20 6.62 -36.66
C ARG A 247 -6.38 6.91 -35.17
N ALA A 248 -6.17 5.92 -34.30
CA ALA A 248 -6.25 6.11 -32.85
C ALA A 248 -5.05 6.92 -32.30
N VAL A 249 -3.91 6.94 -33.00
CA VAL A 249 -2.81 7.85 -32.70
C VAL A 249 -3.16 9.28 -33.10
N ASP A 250 -3.78 9.48 -34.27
CA ASP A 250 -4.24 10.79 -34.73
C ASP A 250 -5.29 11.39 -33.77
N GLU A 251 -6.31 10.62 -33.44
CA GLU A 251 -7.35 10.96 -32.46
C GLU A 251 -6.77 11.34 -31.09
N ALA A 252 -5.80 10.57 -30.58
CA ALA A 252 -5.11 10.89 -29.33
C ALA A 252 -4.28 12.17 -29.44
N VAL A 253 -3.37 12.26 -30.42
CA VAL A 253 -2.41 13.38 -30.56
C VAL A 253 -3.12 14.72 -30.81
N GLN A 254 -4.25 14.74 -31.51
CA GLN A 254 -5.02 15.96 -31.71
C GLN A 254 -5.86 16.36 -30.49
N SER A 255 -6.25 15.42 -29.62
CA SER A 255 -7.17 15.64 -28.50
C SER A 255 -6.54 16.41 -27.33
N ASP A 256 -6.93 17.68 -27.15
CA ASP A 256 -6.58 18.48 -25.96
C ASP A 256 -7.00 17.81 -24.64
N PHE A 257 -8.12 17.07 -24.66
CA PHE A 257 -8.59 16.31 -23.50
C PHE A 257 -7.60 15.20 -23.14
N TRP A 258 -7.07 14.45 -24.12
CA TRP A 258 -6.09 13.40 -23.85
C TRP A 258 -4.79 13.97 -23.26
N TRP A 259 -4.29 15.09 -23.79
CA TRP A 259 -3.13 15.78 -23.23
C TRP A 259 -3.37 16.33 -21.82
N ALA A 260 -4.59 16.79 -21.51
CA ALA A 260 -4.98 17.17 -20.15
C ALA A 260 -5.08 15.95 -19.21
N SER A 261 -5.66 14.83 -19.65
CA SER A 261 -5.67 13.56 -18.90
C SER A 261 -4.26 13.08 -18.57
N LEU A 262 -3.30 13.21 -19.50
CA LEU A 262 -1.90 12.88 -19.25
C LEU A 262 -1.25 13.79 -18.18
N LYS A 263 -1.61 15.07 -18.12
CA LYS A 263 -1.10 16.02 -17.10
C LYS A 263 -1.67 15.73 -15.72
N VAL A 264 -2.98 15.44 -15.63
CA VAL A 264 -3.63 14.96 -14.39
C VAL A 264 -3.02 13.65 -13.91
N LEU A 265 -2.83 12.70 -14.82
CA LEU A 265 -2.22 11.41 -14.54
C LEU A 265 -0.76 11.57 -14.07
N ASP A 266 0.01 12.50 -14.64
CA ASP A 266 1.38 12.74 -14.20
C ASP A 266 1.49 13.38 -12.81
N GLN A 267 0.49 14.16 -12.41
CA GLN A 267 0.42 14.69 -11.04
C GLN A 267 0.14 13.58 -10.02
N LEU A 268 -0.76 12.64 -10.34
CA LEU A 268 -0.92 11.41 -9.54
C LEU A 268 0.38 10.57 -9.54
N HIS A 269 1.11 10.51 -10.66
CA HIS A 269 2.44 9.90 -10.72
C HIS A 269 3.49 10.63 -9.88
N LYS A 270 3.43 11.96 -9.74
CA LYS A 270 4.37 12.78 -8.98
C LYS A 270 4.35 12.38 -7.51
N ALA A 271 3.18 12.39 -6.89
CA ALA A 271 3.00 11.93 -5.51
C ALA A 271 3.47 10.47 -5.32
N ILE A 272 3.08 9.55 -6.21
CA ILE A 272 3.46 8.13 -6.09
C ILE A 272 4.98 7.94 -6.24
N ARG A 273 5.64 8.62 -7.18
CA ARG A 273 7.11 8.58 -7.35
C ARG A 273 7.84 9.19 -6.15
N HIS A 274 7.28 10.24 -5.54
CA HIS A 274 7.81 10.78 -4.28
C HIS A 274 7.70 9.75 -3.15
N MET A 275 6.57 9.05 -3.01
CA MET A 275 6.45 8.01 -1.98
C MET A 275 7.39 6.83 -2.19
N PHE A 276 7.71 6.47 -3.45
CA PHE A 276 8.79 5.53 -3.76
C PHE A 276 10.16 6.06 -3.30
N ALA A 277 10.51 7.30 -3.66
CA ALA A 277 11.78 7.90 -3.24
C ALA A 277 11.89 8.07 -1.72
N TRP A 278 10.81 8.45 -1.04
CA TRP A 278 10.72 8.60 0.41
C TRP A 278 10.89 7.25 1.11
N SER A 279 10.23 6.18 0.64
CA SER A 279 10.29 4.85 1.28
C SER A 279 11.59 4.10 0.97
N GLU A 280 12.22 4.35 -0.18
CA GLU A 280 13.60 3.92 -0.44
C GLU A 280 14.65 4.74 0.32
N ALA A 281 14.37 5.98 0.75
CA ALA A 281 15.36 6.82 1.44
C ALA A 281 15.72 6.32 2.84
N CYS A 282 16.77 6.89 3.43
CA CYS A 282 17.10 6.70 4.84
C CYS A 282 16.38 7.74 5.74
N PRO A 283 16.12 7.44 7.02
CA PRO A 283 15.55 8.42 7.94
C PRO A 283 16.53 9.53 8.34
N CYS A 284 17.85 9.25 8.35
CA CYS A 284 18.89 10.17 8.82
C CYS A 284 19.29 11.28 7.84
N HIS A 285 19.19 11.08 6.52
CA HIS A 285 19.56 12.08 5.50
C HIS A 285 18.34 12.64 4.74
N GLY A 286 17.13 12.21 5.09
CA GLY A 286 15.90 12.60 4.40
C GLY A 286 15.76 11.98 3.00
N CYS A 287 14.79 12.47 2.24
CA CYS A 287 14.71 12.19 0.81
C CYS A 287 15.36 13.37 0.06
N PRO A 288 16.50 13.19 -0.64
CA PRO A 288 17.09 14.26 -1.44
C PRO A 288 16.17 14.55 -2.64
N SER A 289 15.56 15.74 -2.66
CA SER A 289 14.74 16.17 -3.80
C SER A 289 15.63 16.43 -5.00
N ARG A 290 15.45 15.61 -6.05
CA ARG A 290 16.21 15.67 -7.30
C ARG A 290 16.04 16.98 -8.07
N ASP A 291 14.95 17.69 -7.83
CA ASP A 291 14.56 18.87 -8.58
C ASP A 291 15.38 20.12 -8.19
N ALA A 292 16.22 20.03 -7.14
CA ALA A 292 16.92 21.16 -6.52
C ALA A 292 18.40 21.34 -6.94
N GLY A 293 18.89 20.61 -7.94
CA GLY A 293 20.29 20.72 -8.41
C GLY A 293 21.32 20.29 -7.35
N VAL A 294 20.97 19.29 -6.55
CA VAL A 294 21.77 18.75 -5.43
C VAL A 294 23.13 18.26 -5.92
N ASP A 295 24.18 18.46 -5.11
CA ASP A 295 25.50 17.92 -5.43
C ASP A 295 25.47 16.38 -5.55
N ASN A 296 26.08 15.89 -6.62
CA ASN A 296 26.35 14.49 -6.89
C ASN A 296 27.12 13.81 -5.74
N ALA A 297 27.88 14.55 -4.91
CA ALA A 297 28.49 13.99 -3.71
C ALA A 297 27.44 13.62 -2.65
N TRP A 298 26.51 14.53 -2.32
CA TRP A 298 25.44 14.23 -1.37
C TRP A 298 24.50 13.11 -1.86
N GLU A 299 24.21 13.05 -3.17
CA GLU A 299 23.47 11.90 -3.72
C GLU A 299 24.21 10.56 -3.51
N ARG A 300 25.55 10.52 -3.62
CA ARG A 300 26.34 9.31 -3.30
C ARG A 300 26.24 8.93 -1.82
N VAL A 301 26.38 9.90 -0.91
CA VAL A 301 26.24 9.72 0.55
C VAL A 301 24.86 9.15 0.89
N CYS A 302 23.78 9.71 0.34
CA CYS A 302 22.42 9.22 0.53
C CYS A 302 22.22 7.82 -0.08
N ALA A 303 22.68 7.57 -1.30
CA ALA A 303 22.47 6.31 -2.02
C ALA A 303 23.20 5.12 -1.39
N ALA A 304 24.36 5.36 -0.76
CA ALA A 304 25.18 4.36 -0.07
C ALA A 304 24.90 4.23 1.43
N CYS A 305 23.92 4.99 1.97
CA CYS A 305 23.62 5.02 3.38
C CYS A 305 23.16 3.64 3.92
N PRO A 306 23.78 3.10 4.99
CA PRO A 306 23.36 1.83 5.59
C PRO A 306 21.97 1.88 6.23
N MET A 307 21.41 3.08 6.45
CA MET A 307 20.02 3.28 6.89
C MET A 307 19.01 3.40 5.73
N ARG A 308 19.44 3.25 4.48
CA ARG A 308 18.57 3.32 3.30
C ARG A 308 17.50 2.21 3.37
N GLY A 309 16.25 2.57 3.04
CA GLY A 309 15.11 1.64 3.03
C GLY A 309 14.63 1.17 4.41
N ARG A 310 15.05 1.83 5.49
CA ARG A 310 14.72 1.48 6.89
C ARG A 310 13.94 2.59 7.57
N ARG A 311 12.67 2.72 7.17
CA ARG A 311 11.72 3.73 7.65
C ARG A 311 10.49 3.12 8.34
N ALA A 312 10.63 1.90 8.87
CA ALA A 312 9.58 1.25 9.65
C ALA A 312 9.09 2.10 10.84
N PRO A 313 9.96 2.82 11.59
CA PRO A 313 9.51 3.73 12.64
C PRO A 313 8.64 4.88 12.12
N GLU A 314 9.06 5.55 11.06
CA GLU A 314 8.34 6.68 10.45
C GLU A 314 6.97 6.24 9.88
N ILE A 315 6.88 5.01 9.37
CA ILE A 315 5.61 4.43 8.92
C ILE A 315 4.70 4.09 10.09
N ALA A 316 5.22 3.50 11.17
CA ALA A 316 4.47 3.20 12.39
C ALA A 316 3.85 4.47 13.00
N CYS A 317 4.63 5.56 13.07
CA CYS A 317 4.19 6.87 13.55
C CYS A 317 3.27 7.64 12.57
N GLY A 318 3.02 7.12 11.37
CA GLY A 318 2.07 7.68 10.40
C GLY A 318 2.64 8.70 9.41
N ASP A 319 3.93 9.05 9.49
CA ASP A 319 4.57 10.09 8.68
C ASP A 319 4.48 9.80 7.16
N PHE A 320 4.46 8.52 6.79
CA PHE A 320 4.26 8.09 5.39
C PHE A 320 2.90 8.51 4.81
N VAL A 321 1.83 8.49 5.61
CA VAL A 321 0.48 8.92 5.18
C VAL A 321 0.36 10.45 5.20
N HIS A 322 1.04 11.11 6.13
CA HIS A 322 1.12 12.57 6.18
C HIS A 322 1.85 13.14 4.93
N GLU A 323 3.02 12.59 4.59
CA GLU A 323 3.78 12.96 3.40
C GLU A 323 2.97 12.74 2.11
N LEU A 324 2.32 11.58 1.97
CA LEU A 324 1.45 11.29 0.81
C LEU A 324 0.37 12.36 0.60
N ARG A 325 -0.23 12.85 1.69
CA ARG A 325 -1.22 13.93 1.65
C ARG A 325 -0.59 15.24 1.17
N ALA A 326 0.50 15.70 1.80
CA ALA A 326 1.20 16.92 1.41
C ALA A 326 1.60 16.95 -0.09
N GLN A 327 2.05 15.81 -0.63
CA GLN A 327 2.36 15.69 -2.06
C GLN A 327 1.12 15.72 -2.97
N LEU A 328 0.03 15.04 -2.58
CA LEU A 328 -1.22 15.04 -3.34
C LEU A 328 -1.92 16.41 -3.28
N ASP A 329 -1.77 17.15 -2.19
CA ASP A 329 -2.32 18.50 -2.02
C ASP A 329 -1.55 19.50 -2.89
N THR A 330 -0.21 19.38 -2.95
CA THR A 330 0.64 20.11 -3.90
C THR A 330 0.28 19.77 -5.35
N SER A 331 0.08 18.49 -5.65
CA SER A 331 -0.35 18.01 -6.96
C SER A 331 -1.72 18.55 -7.38
N ALA A 332 -2.65 18.73 -6.43
CA ALA A 332 -3.98 19.32 -6.70
C ALA A 332 -3.87 20.77 -7.19
N ALA A 333 -3.05 21.58 -6.52
CA ALA A 333 -2.76 22.95 -6.95
C ALA A 333 -2.08 22.97 -8.34
N GLU A 334 -1.13 22.07 -8.60
CA GLU A 334 -0.49 21.97 -9.92
C GLU A 334 -1.45 21.52 -11.03
N VAL A 335 -2.44 20.65 -10.75
CA VAL A 335 -3.49 20.30 -11.73
C VAL A 335 -4.34 21.53 -12.07
N LEU A 336 -4.77 22.30 -11.06
CA LEU A 336 -5.58 23.51 -11.27
C LEU A 336 -4.83 24.56 -12.10
N LEU A 337 -3.55 24.81 -11.77
CA LEU A 337 -2.73 25.83 -12.44
C LEU A 337 -2.30 25.45 -13.87
N ASN A 338 -2.19 24.15 -14.19
CA ASN A 338 -1.75 23.66 -15.51
C ASN A 338 -2.88 23.13 -16.40
N MET A 339 -4.15 23.30 -15.99
CA MET A 339 -5.31 22.87 -16.78
C MET A 339 -5.44 23.74 -18.05
N PRO A 340 -5.56 23.15 -19.27
CA PRO A 340 -5.64 23.95 -20.50
C PRO A 340 -6.93 24.80 -20.54
N ALA A 341 -6.78 26.11 -20.73
CA ALA A 341 -7.90 27.06 -20.77
C ALA A 341 -8.81 26.90 -22.01
N ASN A 342 -8.32 26.25 -23.06
CA ASN A 342 -9.10 25.85 -24.25
C ASN A 342 -9.97 24.59 -24.01
N LEU A 343 -9.80 23.88 -22.89
CA LEU A 343 -10.65 22.76 -22.53
C LEU A 343 -11.96 23.28 -21.93
N GLY A 344 -13.10 22.88 -22.48
CA GLY A 344 -14.41 23.32 -21.98
C GLY A 344 -14.64 22.95 -20.51
N ARG A 345 -15.31 23.83 -19.75
CA ARG A 345 -15.49 23.73 -18.28
C ARG A 345 -15.99 22.36 -17.80
N GLU A 346 -16.91 21.73 -18.53
CA GLU A 346 -17.39 20.37 -18.26
C GLU A 346 -16.25 19.34 -18.23
N LYS A 347 -15.37 19.38 -19.24
CA LYS A 347 -14.20 18.48 -19.33
C LYS A 347 -13.11 18.81 -18.33
N GLN A 348 -12.95 20.09 -17.95
CA GLN A 348 -12.08 20.48 -16.85
C GLN A 348 -12.61 19.91 -15.51
N ALA A 349 -13.91 20.07 -15.23
CA ALA A 349 -14.56 19.54 -14.04
C ALA A 349 -14.52 18.00 -13.98
N LEU A 350 -14.70 17.32 -15.11
CA LEU A 350 -14.54 15.86 -15.22
C LEU A 350 -13.12 15.43 -14.83
N LEU A 351 -12.08 16.08 -15.36
CA LEU A 351 -10.69 15.76 -15.05
C LEU A 351 -10.29 16.10 -13.61
N LEU A 352 -10.84 17.16 -13.03
CA LEU A 352 -10.68 17.47 -11.60
C LEU A 352 -11.37 16.41 -10.73
N GLY A 353 -12.55 15.94 -11.14
CA GLY A 353 -13.24 14.83 -10.49
C GLY A 353 -12.44 13.52 -10.55
N GLU A 354 -11.83 13.19 -11.69
CA GLU A 354 -10.94 12.03 -11.83
C GLU A 354 -9.66 12.18 -10.97
N PHE A 355 -9.09 13.39 -10.87
CA PHE A 355 -7.96 13.65 -9.96
C PHE A 355 -8.34 13.41 -8.50
N GLU A 356 -9.46 13.97 -8.03
CA GLU A 356 -9.87 13.86 -6.63
C GLU A 356 -10.31 12.43 -6.25
N LYS A 357 -11.00 11.72 -7.14
CA LYS A 357 -11.21 10.26 -7.01
C LYS A 357 -9.87 9.52 -6.87
N GLY A 358 -8.86 9.90 -7.66
CA GLY A 358 -7.52 9.32 -7.63
C GLY A 358 -6.80 9.58 -6.29
N ARG A 359 -6.73 10.84 -5.87
CA ARG A 359 -6.19 11.32 -4.58
C ARG A 359 -6.85 10.58 -3.41
N ALA A 360 -8.18 10.52 -3.37
CA ALA A 360 -8.93 9.79 -2.34
C ALA A 360 -8.65 8.28 -2.37
N SER A 361 -8.63 7.64 -3.55
CA SER A 361 -8.37 6.20 -3.70
C SER A 361 -6.95 5.80 -3.27
N LEU A 362 -5.94 6.63 -3.58
CA LEU A 362 -4.57 6.44 -3.10
C LEU A 362 -4.47 6.57 -1.58
N ILE A 363 -4.98 7.67 -1.01
CA ILE A 363 -4.96 7.91 0.44
C ILE A 363 -5.67 6.76 1.18
N PHE A 364 -6.85 6.34 0.71
CA PHE A 364 -7.58 5.22 1.30
C PHE A 364 -6.81 3.89 1.21
N ASN A 365 -6.41 3.47 0.01
CA ASN A 365 -5.73 2.18 -0.15
C ASN A 365 -4.39 2.13 0.60
N ILE A 366 -3.64 3.23 0.65
CA ILE A 366 -2.35 3.28 1.33
C ILE A 366 -2.55 3.36 2.87
N ALA A 367 -3.40 4.25 3.37
CA ALA A 367 -3.65 4.36 4.81
C ALA A 367 -4.23 3.06 5.41
N LEU A 368 -5.20 2.44 4.71
CA LEU A 368 -5.72 1.12 5.09
C LEU A 368 -4.60 0.07 5.13
N LYS A 369 -3.63 0.12 4.20
CA LYS A 369 -2.54 -0.85 4.09
C LYS A 369 -1.44 -0.70 5.13
N VAL A 370 -1.23 0.49 5.68
CA VAL A 370 -0.20 0.74 6.70
C VAL A 370 -0.74 0.91 8.12
N SER A 371 -2.06 1.06 8.32
CA SER A 371 -2.67 1.24 9.65
C SER A 371 -2.35 0.11 10.63
N ALA A 372 -2.16 -1.12 10.13
CA ALA A 372 -1.70 -2.26 10.91
C ALA A 372 -0.34 -2.02 11.61
N VAL A 373 0.53 -1.20 11.01
CA VAL A 373 1.86 -0.85 11.55
C VAL A 373 1.75 0.22 12.65
N SER A 374 0.66 0.99 12.67
CA SER A 374 0.39 2.03 13.68
C SER A 374 -0.34 1.52 14.94
N VAL A 375 -0.49 0.19 15.11
CA VAL A 375 -1.07 -0.42 16.31
C VAL A 375 -0.14 -1.50 16.90
N PRO A 376 -0.11 -1.70 18.23
CA PRO A 376 0.67 -2.78 18.84
C PRO A 376 0.25 -4.17 18.33
N PRO A 377 1.19 -5.11 18.12
CA PRO A 377 2.61 -5.03 18.45
C PRO A 377 3.46 -4.31 17.39
N LEU A 378 2.97 -4.04 16.17
CA LEU A 378 3.79 -3.45 15.09
C LEU A 378 4.17 -1.98 15.35
N LEU A 379 3.36 -1.25 16.13
CA LEU A 379 3.67 0.11 16.62
C LEU A 379 4.99 0.17 17.41
N LEU A 380 5.51 -0.97 17.89
CA LEU A 380 6.81 -1.05 18.54
C LEU A 380 7.95 -0.52 17.66
N PHE A 381 7.85 -0.61 16.33
CA PHE A 381 8.81 0.08 15.43
C PHE A 381 8.85 1.60 15.67
N GLY A 382 7.71 2.22 15.99
CA GLY A 382 7.61 3.66 16.28
C GLY A 382 8.40 4.09 17.52
N VAL A 383 8.67 3.17 18.46
CA VAL A 383 9.55 3.44 19.62
C VAL A 383 11.00 3.74 19.17
N ALA A 384 11.40 3.28 17.98
CA ALA A 384 12.70 3.55 17.39
C ALA A 384 12.75 4.79 16.48
N HIS A 385 11.71 5.63 16.48
CA HIS A 385 11.62 6.84 15.67
C HIS A 385 12.71 7.88 16.02
N LEU A 386 13.08 8.75 15.07
CA LEU A 386 14.14 9.77 15.29
C LEU A 386 13.64 11.05 15.98
N ASP A 387 12.35 11.36 15.86
CA ASP A 387 11.66 12.33 16.71
C ASP A 387 11.26 11.63 18.02
N GLU A 388 11.86 12.06 19.13
CA GLU A 388 11.65 11.47 20.45
C GLU A 388 10.21 11.65 20.96
N GLN A 389 9.48 12.68 20.53
CA GLN A 389 8.08 12.84 20.95
C GLN A 389 7.24 11.70 20.41
N LYS A 390 7.36 11.41 19.10
CA LYS A 390 6.64 10.30 18.45
C LYS A 390 7.08 8.94 19.00
N ALA A 391 8.36 8.78 19.34
CA ALA A 391 8.86 7.59 20.03
C ALA A 391 8.22 7.39 21.42
N ARG A 392 8.15 8.46 22.23
CA ARG A 392 7.46 8.46 23.54
C ARG A 392 5.94 8.24 23.40
N GLU A 393 5.31 8.72 22.34
CA GLU A 393 3.90 8.48 22.04
C GLU A 393 3.62 7.01 21.67
N ALA A 394 4.40 6.45 20.72
CA ALA A 394 4.32 5.04 20.37
C ALA A 394 4.56 4.12 21.58
N LEU A 395 5.55 4.46 22.41
CA LEU A 395 5.89 3.71 23.62
C LEU A 395 4.74 3.66 24.64
N ARG A 396 4.00 4.76 24.82
CA ARG A 396 2.82 4.78 25.72
C ARG A 396 1.74 3.81 25.25
N SER A 397 1.42 3.78 23.95
CA SER A 397 0.46 2.80 23.39
C SER A 397 0.99 1.36 23.44
N CYS A 398 2.29 1.13 23.25
CA CYS A 398 2.89 -0.19 23.43
C CYS A 398 2.82 -0.70 24.88
N LEU A 399 3.14 0.15 25.87
CA LEU A 399 3.05 -0.22 27.29
C LEU A 399 1.59 -0.40 27.76
N ALA A 400 0.66 0.38 27.22
CA ALA A 400 -0.78 0.27 27.52
C ALA A 400 -1.49 -0.89 26.79
N SER A 401 -0.82 -1.60 25.88
CA SER A 401 -1.40 -2.75 25.16
C SER A 401 -1.32 -4.02 26.00
N ASP A 402 -2.38 -4.83 26.01
CA ASP A 402 -2.37 -6.17 26.64
C ASP A 402 -1.48 -7.19 25.92
N ASN A 403 -0.92 -6.87 24.73
CA ASN A 403 -0.04 -7.80 24.02
C ASN A 403 1.25 -8.07 24.81
N VAL A 404 1.58 -9.35 24.99
CA VAL A 404 2.74 -9.86 25.75
C VAL A 404 3.59 -10.84 24.93
N GLU A 405 3.53 -10.76 23.60
CA GLU A 405 4.15 -11.71 22.66
C GLU A 405 5.44 -11.15 22.03
N GLY A 406 6.49 -11.96 21.92
CA GLY A 406 7.74 -11.62 21.22
C GLY A 406 8.47 -10.41 21.80
N LEU A 407 8.77 -9.41 20.98
CA LEU A 407 9.43 -8.17 21.43
C LEU A 407 8.57 -7.35 22.41
N MET A 408 7.25 -7.58 22.48
CA MET A 408 6.42 -6.99 23.55
C MET A 408 6.74 -7.61 24.91
N THR A 409 7.17 -8.87 24.95
CA THR A 409 7.70 -9.53 26.16
C THR A 409 9.04 -8.91 26.58
N GLU A 410 9.93 -8.61 25.62
CA GLU A 410 11.21 -7.92 25.88
C GLU A 410 10.97 -6.50 26.42
N LEU A 411 10.08 -5.73 25.80
CA LEU A 411 9.68 -4.39 26.27
C LEU A 411 9.13 -4.40 27.71
N LYS A 412 8.34 -5.42 28.05
CA LYS A 412 7.72 -5.58 29.37
C LYS A 412 8.60 -6.29 30.39
N SER A 413 9.84 -6.66 30.04
CA SER A 413 10.81 -7.19 31.00
C SER A 413 11.17 -6.14 32.06
N GLN A 414 11.46 -6.58 33.29
CA GLN A 414 11.63 -5.69 34.45
C GLN A 414 12.67 -4.58 34.24
N HIS A 415 13.75 -4.85 33.50
CA HIS A 415 14.79 -3.87 33.20
C HIS A 415 14.35 -2.87 32.11
N VAL A 416 13.80 -3.36 31.00
CA VAL A 416 13.39 -2.50 29.88
C VAL A 416 12.18 -1.64 30.25
N ILE A 417 11.22 -2.15 31.05
CA ILE A 417 10.04 -1.37 31.44
C ILE A 417 10.36 -0.23 32.41
N ALA A 418 11.40 -0.37 33.24
CA ALA A 418 11.89 0.70 34.10
C ALA A 418 12.53 1.81 33.25
N GLU A 419 13.53 1.46 32.43
CA GLU A 419 14.17 2.41 31.51
C GLU A 419 13.18 3.06 30.53
N ALA A 420 12.13 2.33 30.11
CA ALA A 420 11.06 2.87 29.30
C ALA A 420 10.23 3.94 30.05
N GLN A 421 10.01 3.80 31.35
CA GLN A 421 9.35 4.83 32.17
C GLN A 421 10.22 6.07 32.32
N ASP A 422 11.54 5.91 32.44
CA ASP A 422 12.49 7.04 32.50
C ASP A 422 12.56 7.78 31.14
N PHE A 423 12.60 7.05 30.03
CA PHE A 423 12.48 7.64 28.69
C PHE A 423 11.16 8.42 28.52
N LEU A 424 10.05 7.95 29.10
CA LEU A 424 8.76 8.67 29.06
C LEU A 424 8.71 9.92 29.94
N GLN A 425 9.53 10.00 30.99
CA GLN A 425 9.70 11.18 31.85
C GLN A 425 10.58 12.26 31.19
N GLY A 426 11.41 11.87 30.22
CA GLY A 426 12.25 12.79 29.43
C GLY A 426 13.71 12.40 29.34
N GLU A 427 14.13 11.31 30.00
CA GLU A 427 15.52 10.85 30.02
C GLU A 427 16.02 10.51 28.60
N SER A 428 17.33 10.64 28.39
CA SER A 428 17.95 10.38 27.09
C SER A 428 18.19 8.91 26.85
N LEU A 429 17.93 8.45 25.63
CA LEU A 429 18.08 7.04 25.25
C LEU A 429 19.54 6.53 25.38
N SER A 430 20.54 7.42 25.41
CA SER A 430 21.94 7.07 25.65
C SER A 430 22.22 6.55 27.07
N GLU A 431 21.47 7.05 28.06
CA GLU A 431 21.65 6.68 29.47
C GLU A 431 20.85 5.41 29.86
N LEU A 432 20.11 4.86 28.88
CA LEU A 432 19.13 3.78 29.06
C LEU A 432 19.57 2.56 28.21
N PRO A 433 20.49 1.72 28.70
CA PRO A 433 21.19 0.74 27.88
C PRO A 433 20.32 -0.43 27.39
N SER A 434 19.37 -0.92 28.20
CA SER A 434 18.46 -2.01 27.82
C SER A 434 17.46 -1.52 26.77
N MET A 435 16.94 -0.31 26.96
CA MET A 435 16.02 0.36 26.02
C MET A 435 16.73 0.76 24.73
N SER A 436 17.97 1.24 24.80
CA SER A 436 18.85 1.45 23.64
C SER A 436 19.04 0.18 22.83
N LYS A 437 19.26 -0.97 23.48
CA LYS A 437 19.40 -2.27 22.81
C LYS A 437 18.13 -2.70 22.07
N LEU A 438 16.95 -2.50 22.67
CA LEU A 438 15.66 -2.76 22.02
C LEU A 438 15.40 -1.78 20.85
N VAL A 439 15.65 -0.49 21.03
CA VAL A 439 15.51 0.51 19.96
C VAL A 439 16.47 0.25 18.79
N ALA A 440 17.71 -0.15 19.07
CA ALA A 440 18.70 -0.48 18.04
C ALA A 440 18.23 -1.62 17.13
N LYS A 441 17.70 -2.71 17.71
CA LYS A 441 17.07 -3.82 16.97
C LYS A 441 16.03 -3.31 15.98
N LEU A 442 15.07 -2.53 16.48
CA LEU A 442 13.90 -2.04 15.73
C LEU A 442 14.29 -1.02 14.64
N ARG A 443 15.29 -0.18 14.89
CA ARG A 443 15.74 0.88 13.97
C ARG A 443 16.33 0.35 12.66
N PHE A 444 16.84 -0.89 12.64
CA PHE A 444 17.40 -1.51 11.42
C PHE A 444 16.37 -2.24 10.53
N ALA A 445 15.09 -2.29 10.92
CA ALA A 445 14.04 -2.98 10.15
C ALA A 445 13.78 -2.32 8.79
N PHE A 446 13.74 -3.13 7.73
CA PHE A 446 13.46 -2.66 6.38
C PHE A 446 11.97 -2.36 6.19
N SER A 447 11.67 -1.17 5.67
CA SER A 447 10.33 -0.80 5.19
C SER A 447 10.09 -1.15 3.72
N VAL A 448 11.16 -1.46 2.97
CA VAL A 448 11.09 -1.79 1.55
C VAL A 448 11.79 -3.11 1.23
N GLU A 449 11.08 -3.91 0.43
CA GLU A 449 11.42 -5.23 -0.09
C GLU A 449 12.46 -5.18 -1.23
N ARG A 450 13.00 -4.00 -1.55
CA ARG A 450 13.83 -3.71 -2.73
C ARG A 450 15.05 -4.60 -2.88
N ALA A 451 15.65 -5.02 -1.77
CA ALA A 451 16.78 -5.94 -1.77
C ALA A 451 16.40 -7.31 -2.37
N ILE A 452 15.17 -7.77 -2.12
CA ILE A 452 14.64 -9.04 -2.65
C ILE A 452 14.25 -8.88 -4.14
N GLU A 453 13.58 -7.78 -4.50
CA GLU A 453 13.24 -7.45 -5.90
C GLU A 453 14.49 -7.41 -6.81
N GLY A 454 15.54 -6.72 -6.36
CA GLY A 454 16.80 -6.60 -7.10
C GLY A 454 17.54 -7.93 -7.23
N GLU A 455 17.49 -8.77 -6.20
CA GLU A 455 18.02 -10.14 -6.26
C GLU A 455 17.22 -11.01 -7.23
N HIS A 456 15.88 -10.89 -7.29
CA HIS A 456 15.06 -11.60 -8.28
C HIS A 456 15.39 -11.18 -9.72
N ALA A 457 15.49 -9.88 -10.01
CA ALA A 457 15.91 -9.38 -11.32
C ALA A 457 17.33 -9.86 -11.70
N LEU A 458 18.27 -9.86 -10.75
CA LEU A 458 19.61 -10.41 -10.95
C LEU A 458 19.59 -11.91 -11.27
N ILE A 459 18.77 -12.70 -10.56
CA ILE A 459 18.57 -14.14 -10.82
C ILE A 459 18.04 -14.35 -12.24
N HIS A 460 16.95 -13.67 -12.63
CA HIS A 460 16.39 -13.78 -13.98
C HIS A 460 17.39 -13.39 -15.06
N HIS A 461 18.17 -12.33 -14.85
CA HIS A 461 19.23 -11.90 -15.76
C HIS A 461 20.36 -12.93 -15.91
N LEU A 462 20.76 -13.58 -14.81
CA LEU A 462 21.73 -14.69 -14.82
C LEU A 462 21.17 -15.94 -15.51
N ILE A 463 19.91 -16.29 -15.25
CA ILE A 463 19.20 -17.41 -15.88
C ILE A 463 19.09 -17.21 -17.39
N ARG A 464 18.69 -16.00 -17.86
CA ARG A 464 18.63 -15.64 -19.28
C ARG A 464 19.99 -15.72 -19.99
N LYS A 465 21.10 -15.50 -19.26
CA LYS A 465 22.47 -15.69 -19.76
C LYS A 465 22.93 -17.16 -19.75
N ALA A 466 22.37 -18.00 -18.88
CA ALA A 466 22.75 -19.38 -18.68
C ALA A 466 21.52 -20.33 -18.77
N PRO A 467 21.02 -20.64 -19.99
CA PRO A 467 19.83 -21.49 -20.19
C PRO A 467 20.00 -22.97 -19.80
N ARG A 468 21.16 -23.34 -19.23
CA ARG A 468 21.46 -24.65 -18.63
C ARG A 468 22.11 -24.51 -17.25
N HIS A 469 21.75 -23.45 -16.51
CA HIS A 469 22.21 -23.23 -15.14
C HIS A 469 21.74 -24.36 -14.20
N THR A 470 22.43 -24.48 -13.07
CA THR A 470 21.99 -25.29 -11.91
C THR A 470 21.62 -24.35 -10.76
N VAL A 471 20.89 -24.82 -9.75
CA VAL A 471 20.60 -24.01 -8.57
C VAL A 471 21.90 -23.64 -7.82
N ALA A 472 22.89 -24.54 -7.83
CA ALA A 472 24.24 -24.25 -7.34
C ALA A 472 24.92 -23.07 -8.06
N TYR A 473 24.77 -22.96 -9.39
CA TYR A 473 25.27 -21.81 -10.15
C TYR A 473 24.56 -20.51 -9.73
N VAL A 474 23.24 -20.53 -9.54
CA VAL A 474 22.49 -19.34 -9.09
C VAL A 474 22.92 -18.95 -7.67
N SER A 475 22.99 -19.92 -6.75
CA SER A 475 23.47 -19.73 -5.38
C SER A 475 24.86 -19.09 -5.33
N LEU A 476 25.83 -19.67 -6.05
CA LEU A 476 27.18 -19.16 -6.13
C LEU A 476 27.23 -17.71 -6.65
N ASN A 477 26.50 -17.38 -7.72
CA ASN A 477 26.50 -16.02 -8.26
C ASN A 477 25.89 -15.00 -7.29
N ARG A 478 24.85 -15.37 -6.52
CA ARG A 478 24.26 -14.51 -5.49
C ARG A 478 25.21 -14.27 -4.33
N ARG A 479 25.83 -15.32 -3.78
CA ARG A 479 26.74 -15.22 -2.62
C ARG A 479 28.16 -14.75 -2.98
N LEU A 480 28.55 -14.70 -4.25
CA LEU A 480 29.91 -14.33 -4.68
C LEU A 480 30.42 -12.98 -4.13
N PRO A 481 29.62 -11.91 -3.97
CA PRO A 481 30.08 -10.66 -3.35
C PRO A 481 30.47 -10.85 -1.88
N GLN A 482 29.67 -11.58 -1.11
CA GLN A 482 29.91 -11.91 0.30
C GLN A 482 31.13 -12.83 0.44
N LEU A 483 31.19 -13.90 -0.36
CA LEU A 483 32.34 -14.81 -0.38
C LEU A 483 33.66 -14.08 -0.68
N ARG A 484 33.65 -13.04 -1.52
CA ARG A 484 34.84 -12.20 -1.78
C ARG A 484 35.25 -11.35 -0.59
N THR A 485 34.31 -10.87 0.21
CA THR A 485 34.62 -10.19 1.48
C THR A 485 35.21 -11.18 2.47
N ASN A 486 34.57 -12.33 2.67
CA ASN A 486 34.99 -13.33 3.64
C ASN A 486 36.36 -13.96 3.26
N LEU A 487 36.70 -14.05 1.97
CA LEU A 487 38.02 -14.47 1.50
C LEU A 487 39.18 -13.52 1.88
N ALA A 488 38.90 -12.36 2.48
CA ALA A 488 39.93 -11.51 3.09
C ALA A 488 40.30 -11.97 4.52
N ASP A 489 39.48 -12.80 5.16
CA ASP A 489 39.78 -13.43 6.44
C ASP A 489 40.52 -14.78 6.22
N PRO A 490 41.77 -14.94 6.72
CA PRO A 490 42.51 -16.19 6.62
C PRO A 490 41.80 -17.37 7.28
N SER A 491 41.04 -17.16 8.36
CA SER A 491 40.34 -18.23 9.09
C SER A 491 39.17 -18.79 8.28
N PHE A 492 38.43 -17.92 7.60
CA PHE A 492 37.41 -18.32 6.62
C PHE A 492 38.04 -19.05 5.42
N PHE A 493 39.20 -18.61 4.92
CA PHE A 493 39.89 -19.33 3.84
C PHE A 493 40.34 -20.73 4.26
N GLU A 494 40.89 -20.90 5.47
CA GLU A 494 41.27 -22.20 6.01
C GLU A 494 40.05 -23.12 6.24
N ALA A 495 38.95 -22.57 6.77
CA ALA A 495 37.69 -23.29 6.91
C ALA A 495 37.17 -23.75 5.54
N LEU A 496 37.13 -22.85 4.54
CA LEU A 496 36.71 -23.16 3.18
C LEU A 496 37.61 -24.21 2.51
N SER A 497 38.93 -24.18 2.72
CA SER A 497 39.83 -25.22 2.20
C SER A 497 39.50 -26.58 2.79
N ARG A 498 39.34 -26.67 4.12
CA ARG A 498 38.93 -27.90 4.80
C ARG A 498 37.56 -28.40 4.31
N THR A 499 36.58 -27.52 4.13
CA THR A 499 35.27 -27.85 3.56
C THR A 499 35.38 -28.39 2.13
N LEU A 500 36.24 -27.82 1.28
CA LEU A 500 36.47 -28.32 -0.08
C LEU A 500 37.22 -29.67 -0.08
N GLU A 501 38.04 -29.93 0.94
CA GLU A 501 38.74 -31.20 1.15
C GLU A 501 37.85 -32.30 1.74
N THR A 502 36.78 -31.99 2.48
CA THR A 502 35.79 -32.98 2.92
C THR A 502 34.70 -33.17 1.86
N MET A 503 34.10 -32.09 1.36
CA MET A 503 32.95 -32.11 0.44
C MET A 503 33.31 -32.30 -1.05
N ARG A 504 34.24 -33.21 -1.37
CA ARG A 504 34.81 -33.36 -2.73
C ARG A 504 33.81 -33.73 -3.84
N ASN A 505 32.57 -34.11 -3.50
CA ASN A 505 31.50 -34.41 -4.45
C ASN A 505 30.10 -34.17 -3.83
N PRO A 506 29.02 -34.07 -4.63
CA PRO A 506 27.66 -33.82 -4.14
C PRO A 506 27.13 -34.81 -3.10
N LYS A 507 27.52 -36.10 -3.17
CA LYS A 507 27.11 -37.09 -2.15
C LYS A 507 27.70 -36.76 -0.77
N LEU A 508 28.96 -36.33 -0.72
CA LEU A 508 29.63 -35.90 0.52
C LEU A 508 28.98 -34.60 1.07
N VAL A 509 28.59 -33.66 0.22
CA VAL A 509 27.82 -32.46 0.64
C VAL A 509 26.49 -32.85 1.30
N VAL A 510 25.76 -33.80 0.71
CA VAL A 510 24.50 -34.33 1.27
C VAL A 510 24.72 -35.09 2.56
N GLN A 511 25.87 -35.74 2.75
CA GLN A 511 26.22 -36.42 4.00
C GLN A 511 26.56 -35.44 5.13
N GLU A 512 27.40 -34.43 4.88
CA GLU A 512 27.77 -33.44 5.90
C GLU A 512 26.56 -32.62 6.39
N LEU A 513 25.66 -32.23 5.47
CA LEU A 513 24.43 -31.50 5.80
C LEU A 513 23.36 -32.37 6.51
N GLY A 514 23.67 -33.61 6.87
CA GLY A 514 22.73 -34.55 7.47
C GLY A 514 21.63 -35.06 6.54
N LEU A 515 21.62 -34.67 5.26
CA LEU A 515 20.55 -35.01 4.30
C LEU A 515 20.70 -36.42 3.70
N ALA A 516 21.61 -37.25 4.21
CA ALA A 516 21.89 -38.60 3.73
C ALA A 516 20.69 -39.54 3.79
N GLN A 517 19.76 -39.35 4.75
CA GLN A 517 18.57 -40.20 4.92
C GLN A 517 17.42 -39.84 3.96
N HIS A 518 17.61 -38.84 3.09
CA HIS A 518 16.62 -38.46 2.08
C HIS A 518 16.30 -39.65 1.15
N PRO A 519 15.02 -40.03 0.91
CA PRO A 519 14.67 -41.25 0.17
C PRO A 519 15.31 -41.35 -1.22
N ALA A 520 15.38 -40.22 -1.94
CA ALA A 520 16.05 -40.14 -3.24
C ALA A 520 17.59 -40.35 -3.22
N CYS A 521 18.21 -40.64 -2.08
CA CYS A 521 19.59 -41.14 -1.98
C CYS A 521 19.70 -42.66 -2.13
N ALA A 522 18.62 -43.42 -1.86
CA ALA A 522 18.67 -44.88 -1.76
C ALA A 522 18.98 -45.56 -3.10
N ASP A 523 18.38 -45.07 -4.18
CA ASP A 523 18.53 -45.63 -5.54
C ASP A 523 19.86 -45.23 -6.23
N VAL A 524 20.76 -44.53 -5.53
CA VAL A 524 21.79 -43.68 -6.17
C VAL A 524 23.22 -44.09 -5.78
N THR A 525 23.84 -44.86 -6.68
CA THR A 525 25.18 -45.40 -6.48
C THR A 525 26.31 -44.40 -6.80
N HIS A 526 26.15 -43.57 -7.85
CA HIS A 526 27.23 -42.72 -8.35
C HIS A 526 27.35 -41.39 -7.57
N PRO A 527 28.52 -41.04 -6.99
CA PRO A 527 28.65 -39.91 -6.06
C PRO A 527 28.49 -38.51 -6.69
N TRP A 528 28.44 -38.42 -8.02
CA TRP A 528 28.19 -37.18 -8.77
C TRP A 528 26.79 -37.14 -9.43
N ASP A 529 25.85 -37.98 -9.02
CA ASP A 529 24.50 -37.89 -9.57
C ASP A 529 23.85 -36.51 -9.27
N PRO A 530 23.24 -35.85 -10.29
CA PRO A 530 22.55 -34.57 -10.11
C PRO A 530 21.49 -34.55 -9.01
N ILE A 531 20.93 -35.69 -8.59
CA ILE A 531 19.93 -35.79 -7.52
C ILE A 531 20.44 -35.29 -6.16
N PHE A 532 21.73 -35.50 -5.82
CA PHE A 532 22.29 -34.98 -4.57
C PHE A 532 22.28 -33.44 -4.57
N GLY A 533 22.66 -32.83 -5.70
CA GLY A 533 22.54 -31.38 -5.89
C GLY A 533 21.08 -30.91 -5.85
N LYS A 534 20.13 -31.72 -6.32
CA LYS A 534 18.70 -31.39 -6.21
C LYS A 534 18.19 -31.43 -4.76
N ILE A 535 18.63 -32.42 -3.97
CA ILE A 535 18.27 -32.59 -2.55
C ILE A 535 18.71 -31.37 -1.74
N VAL A 536 19.97 -30.93 -1.87
CA VAL A 536 20.49 -29.73 -1.15
C VAL A 536 19.60 -28.50 -1.36
N TYR A 537 19.17 -28.25 -2.60
CA TYR A 537 18.33 -27.10 -2.96
C TYR A 537 16.81 -27.41 -2.99
N ARG A 538 16.37 -28.57 -2.48
CA ARG A 538 14.97 -29.02 -2.45
C ARG A 538 14.24 -28.91 -3.81
N SER A 539 14.94 -29.31 -4.87
CA SER A 539 14.47 -29.35 -6.26
C SER A 539 14.29 -30.78 -6.79
N ASP A 540 14.25 -31.76 -5.87
CA ASP A 540 14.04 -33.18 -6.16
C ASP A 540 12.54 -33.52 -6.28
N PRO A 541 12.18 -34.67 -6.90
CA PRO A 541 10.78 -35.07 -7.04
C PRO A 541 10.06 -35.35 -5.71
N ALA A 542 10.73 -35.90 -4.70
CA ALA A 542 10.09 -36.28 -3.45
C ALA A 542 9.71 -35.05 -2.63
N THR A 543 10.59 -34.05 -2.50
CA THR A 543 10.25 -32.77 -1.86
C THR A 543 9.22 -31.98 -2.66
N THR A 544 9.33 -31.92 -4.00
CA THR A 544 8.40 -31.12 -4.81
C THR A 544 7.00 -31.73 -4.95
N GLN A 545 6.84 -33.04 -4.77
CA GLN A 545 5.55 -33.75 -4.84
C GLN A 545 4.98 -34.16 -3.47
N GLY A 546 5.81 -34.23 -2.42
CA GLY A 546 5.41 -34.64 -1.07
C GLY A 546 4.38 -33.70 -0.41
N LEU A 547 3.71 -34.19 0.63
CA LEU A 547 2.73 -33.38 1.38
C LEU A 547 3.41 -32.16 2.01
N SER A 548 2.67 -31.04 2.10
CA SER A 548 3.13 -29.88 2.86
C SER A 548 3.27 -30.24 4.35
N PRO A 549 4.29 -29.72 5.06
CA PRO A 549 4.52 -30.06 6.47
C PRO A 549 3.36 -29.59 7.36
N ALA A 550 3.13 -30.29 8.47
CA ALA A 550 2.14 -29.89 9.46
C ALA A 550 2.71 -28.74 10.31
N VAL A 551 2.23 -27.51 10.08
CA VAL A 551 2.70 -26.31 10.79
C VAL A 551 1.53 -25.63 11.49
N VAL A 552 1.64 -25.43 12.81
CA VAL A 552 0.60 -24.80 13.63
C VAL A 552 0.69 -23.28 13.53
N VAL A 553 -0.33 -22.67 12.94
CA VAL A 553 -0.45 -21.21 12.82
C VAL A 553 -1.11 -20.65 14.08
N ARG A 554 -0.53 -19.59 14.64
CA ARG A 554 -1.10 -18.76 15.70
C ARG A 554 -2.38 -18.13 15.16
N GLN A 555 -3.53 -18.65 15.58
CA GLN A 555 -4.77 -17.87 15.52
C GLN A 555 -4.54 -16.61 16.35
N LEU A 556 -4.94 -15.47 15.79
CA LEU A 556 -4.96 -14.21 16.56
C LEU A 556 -5.91 -14.39 17.75
N PRO A 557 -5.69 -13.68 18.88
CA PRO A 557 -6.71 -13.55 19.90
C PRO A 557 -7.93 -12.88 19.25
N GLY A 558 -8.97 -13.68 18.95
CA GLY A 558 -10.10 -13.28 18.14
C GLY A 558 -11.04 -12.35 18.92
N GLY A 559 -10.66 -11.06 19.00
CA GLY A 559 -11.33 -9.97 19.74
C GLY A 559 -12.73 -9.58 19.24
N GLY A 560 -13.53 -10.57 18.85
CA GLY A 560 -14.89 -10.43 18.38
C GLY A 560 -15.61 -11.78 18.35
N ARG A 561 -15.07 -12.82 17.70
CA ARG A 561 -15.87 -14.01 17.35
C ARG A 561 -16.42 -14.83 18.52
N GLN A 562 -15.64 -15.09 19.58
CA GLN A 562 -16.16 -15.83 20.74
C GLN A 562 -17.10 -14.98 21.62
N ALA A 563 -16.84 -13.67 21.74
CA ALA A 563 -17.73 -12.76 22.45
C ALA A 563 -19.05 -12.50 21.68
N ARG A 564 -19.00 -12.32 20.36
CA ARG A 564 -20.16 -12.03 19.49
C ARG A 564 -21.02 -13.26 19.17
N GLN A 565 -20.55 -14.48 19.43
CA GLN A 565 -21.44 -15.66 19.50
C GLN A 565 -22.30 -15.65 20.78
N ALA A 566 -21.91 -14.89 21.80
CA ALA A 566 -22.75 -14.51 22.93
C ALA A 566 -23.30 -13.09 22.75
N LEU A 567 -24.07 -12.86 21.68
CA LEU A 567 -24.95 -11.68 21.64
C LEU A 567 -25.89 -11.75 22.87
N PRO A 568 -26.12 -10.64 23.60
CA PRO A 568 -26.62 -10.71 24.97
C PRO A 568 -28.10 -11.13 25.02
N SER A 569 -28.45 -11.94 26.02
CA SER A 569 -29.83 -12.31 26.38
C SER A 569 -30.67 -11.14 26.94
N ALA A 570 -30.34 -9.90 26.61
CA ALA A 570 -30.92 -8.66 27.13
C ALA A 570 -32.32 -8.32 26.57
N LEU A 571 -33.10 -9.35 26.22
CA LEU A 571 -34.52 -9.26 25.89
C LEU A 571 -35.40 -10.13 26.81
N SER A 572 -34.81 -10.77 27.83
CA SER A 572 -35.54 -11.57 28.83
C SER A 572 -35.09 -11.23 30.26
N ALA A 573 -35.69 -10.18 30.82
CA ALA A 573 -35.61 -9.81 32.24
C ALA A 573 -36.96 -9.24 32.72
N GLY A 574 -38.03 -9.95 32.40
CA GLY A 574 -39.38 -9.73 32.94
C GLY A 574 -39.91 -11.07 33.39
N ASP A 575 -39.80 -11.36 34.69
CA ASP A 575 -40.14 -12.67 35.24
C ASP A 575 -41.66 -12.91 35.18
N GLY A 576 -42.06 -13.80 34.27
CA GLY A 576 -43.46 -14.18 34.05
C GLY A 576 -43.54 -15.48 33.25
N GLU A 577 -43.92 -16.57 33.92
CA GLU A 577 -43.99 -17.90 33.33
C GLU A 577 -45.06 -17.97 32.23
N SER A 578 -44.65 -18.15 30.98
CA SER A 578 -45.54 -18.54 29.87
C SER A 578 -44.77 -19.30 28.78
N GLU A 579 -45.47 -20.16 28.04
CA GLU A 579 -44.84 -21.33 27.41
C GLU A 579 -44.35 -21.11 25.96
N SER A 580 -43.13 -21.58 25.69
CA SER A 580 -42.64 -22.12 24.39
C SER A 580 -42.59 -21.24 23.13
N ALA A 581 -43.38 -20.18 22.99
CA ALA A 581 -43.55 -19.46 21.72
C ALA A 581 -42.36 -18.54 21.32
N GLY A 582 -41.51 -18.14 22.27
CA GLY A 582 -40.52 -17.07 22.06
C GLY A 582 -39.35 -17.37 21.12
N THR A 583 -38.99 -18.65 20.92
CA THR A 583 -37.77 -19.03 20.18
C THR A 583 -37.91 -18.85 18.66
N ALA A 584 -39.10 -19.09 18.10
CA ALA A 584 -39.33 -18.98 16.65
C ALA A 584 -39.19 -17.53 16.13
N GLY A 585 -39.70 -16.56 16.88
CA GLY A 585 -39.61 -15.14 16.52
C GLY A 585 -38.17 -14.62 16.45
N SER A 586 -37.32 -15.08 17.38
CA SER A 586 -35.90 -14.70 17.43
C SER A 586 -35.14 -15.07 16.16
N TYR A 587 -35.28 -16.31 15.67
CA TYR A 587 -34.57 -16.74 14.46
C TYR A 587 -35.17 -16.14 13.17
N SER A 588 -36.49 -15.89 13.10
CA SER A 588 -37.09 -15.18 11.96
C SER A 588 -36.50 -13.76 11.82
N ALA A 589 -36.37 -13.04 12.94
CA ALA A 589 -35.72 -11.73 12.97
C ALA A 589 -34.22 -11.81 12.61
N GLN A 590 -33.51 -12.86 13.05
CA GLN A 590 -32.11 -13.09 12.68
C GLN A 590 -31.94 -13.37 11.18
N LEU A 591 -32.83 -14.17 10.58
CA LEU A 591 -32.81 -14.46 9.15
C LEU A 591 -33.10 -13.21 8.31
N LEU A 592 -34.10 -12.42 8.70
CA LEU A 592 -34.41 -11.12 8.11
C LEU A 592 -33.21 -10.16 8.19
N HIS A 593 -32.52 -10.13 9.33
CA HIS A 593 -31.31 -9.31 9.52
C HIS A 593 -30.17 -9.74 8.60
N ILE A 594 -29.85 -11.04 8.53
CA ILE A 594 -28.81 -11.57 7.63
C ILE A 594 -29.17 -11.30 6.16
N ALA A 595 -30.43 -11.53 5.77
CA ALA A 595 -30.90 -11.24 4.42
C ALA A 595 -30.81 -9.74 4.10
N ALA A 596 -31.15 -8.87 5.05
CA ALA A 596 -31.01 -7.42 4.91
C ALA A 596 -29.55 -6.96 4.80
N VAL A 597 -28.61 -7.57 5.53
CA VAL A 597 -27.18 -7.24 5.42
C VAL A 597 -26.60 -7.63 4.06
N GLU A 598 -27.04 -8.73 3.46
CA GLU A 598 -26.67 -9.09 2.07
C GLU A 598 -27.39 -8.22 1.03
N HIS A 599 -28.69 -7.94 1.20
CA HIS A 599 -29.45 -7.02 0.33
C HIS A 599 -28.86 -5.61 0.32
N PHE A 600 -28.50 -5.07 1.48
CA PHE A 600 -27.77 -3.80 1.62
C PHE A 600 -26.58 -3.76 0.66
N LYS A 601 -25.74 -4.80 0.70
CA LYS A 601 -24.55 -4.90 -0.13
C LYS A 601 -24.86 -5.08 -1.62
N ILE A 602 -25.83 -5.92 -1.99
CA ILE A 602 -26.27 -6.08 -3.39
C ILE A 602 -26.75 -4.74 -3.94
N ARG A 603 -27.62 -4.03 -3.21
CA ARG A 603 -28.12 -2.72 -3.60
C ARG A 603 -27.03 -1.66 -3.62
N LEU A 604 -26.03 -1.70 -2.73
CA LEU A 604 -24.86 -0.84 -2.82
C LEU A 604 -24.02 -1.14 -4.07
N GLU A 605 -23.77 -2.41 -4.40
CA GLU A 605 -23.02 -2.83 -5.60
C GLU A 605 -23.74 -2.37 -6.89
N GLU A 606 -25.07 -2.51 -6.96
CA GLU A 606 -25.90 -1.95 -8.04
C GLU A 606 -25.80 -0.42 -8.11
N LEU A 607 -26.21 0.29 -7.05
CA LEU A 607 -26.35 1.75 -7.03
C LEU A 607 -25.03 2.47 -7.28
N CYS A 608 -23.93 2.02 -6.67
CA CYS A 608 -22.61 2.62 -6.85
C CYS A 608 -21.99 2.31 -8.22
N SER A 609 -22.55 1.37 -8.99
CA SER A 609 -22.15 1.11 -10.39
C SER A 609 -22.91 1.99 -11.39
N GLU A 610 -24.11 2.45 -11.04
CA GLU A 610 -24.96 3.29 -11.91
C GLU A 610 -24.74 4.79 -11.70
N LYS A 611 -24.61 5.25 -10.44
CA LYS A 611 -24.56 6.68 -10.07
C LYS A 611 -23.66 6.95 -8.86
N ASP A 612 -23.22 8.20 -8.75
CA ASP A 612 -22.70 8.75 -7.50
C ASP A 612 -23.88 8.94 -6.52
N ALA A 613 -23.93 8.13 -5.46
CA ALA A 613 -25.04 8.07 -4.52
C ALA A 613 -24.60 8.46 -3.11
N VAL A 614 -25.46 9.21 -2.40
CA VAL A 614 -25.33 9.44 -0.96
C VAL A 614 -26.37 8.59 -0.23
N PHE A 615 -25.96 8.02 0.88
CA PHE A 615 -26.78 7.24 1.78
C PHE A 615 -27.01 8.03 3.06
N SER A 616 -28.13 7.82 3.74
CA SER A 616 -28.29 8.31 5.10
C SER A 616 -28.90 7.27 6.01
N VAL A 617 -28.54 7.29 7.29
CA VAL A 617 -29.15 6.44 8.31
C VAL A 617 -29.62 7.26 9.51
N HIS A 618 -30.83 6.97 9.99
CA HIS A 618 -31.33 7.45 11.28
C HIS A 618 -30.79 6.55 12.39
N VAL A 619 -29.99 7.10 13.30
CA VAL A 619 -29.39 6.34 14.41
C VAL A 619 -29.55 7.06 15.74
N SER A 620 -29.83 6.28 16.79
CA SER A 620 -29.69 6.77 18.16
C SER A 620 -28.20 6.98 18.50
N GLU A 621 -27.90 7.75 19.53
CA GLU A 621 -26.51 8.01 19.96
C GLU A 621 -25.77 6.73 20.40
N ALA A 622 -26.50 5.81 21.05
CA ALA A 622 -25.99 4.48 21.38
C ALA A 622 -25.76 3.62 20.13
N THR A 623 -26.67 3.70 19.13
CA THR A 623 -26.51 3.00 17.85
C THR A 623 -25.34 3.56 17.03
N LEU A 624 -25.14 4.89 17.02
CA LEU A 624 -24.01 5.53 16.37
C LEU A 624 -22.69 5.10 17.00
N SER A 625 -22.66 4.94 18.32
CA SER A 625 -21.48 4.40 19.02
C SER A 625 -21.20 2.93 18.64
N ALA A 626 -22.23 2.08 18.61
CA ALA A 626 -22.09 0.67 18.21
C ALA A 626 -21.68 0.51 16.72
N LEU A 627 -22.19 1.37 15.83
CA LEU A 627 -21.88 1.40 14.39
C LEU A 627 -20.38 1.55 14.10
N LEU A 628 -19.68 2.23 15.00
CA LEU A 628 -18.28 2.63 14.89
C LEU A 628 -17.35 1.67 15.67
N ASP A 629 -17.90 0.52 16.08
CA ASP A 629 -17.28 -0.53 16.91
C ASP A 629 -16.68 0.02 18.23
N LEU A 630 -17.38 0.99 18.85
CA LEU A 630 -17.01 1.53 20.15
C LEU A 630 -17.51 0.61 21.29
N PRO A 631 -16.68 0.31 22.30
CA PRO A 631 -17.07 -0.56 23.40
C PRO A 631 -18.10 0.12 24.32
N ALA A 632 -19.27 -0.49 24.45
CA ALA A 632 -20.29 -0.08 25.41
C ALA A 632 -19.94 -0.51 26.84
N VAL A 633 -20.26 0.33 27.83
CA VAL A 633 -20.03 0.06 29.27
C VAL A 633 -21.38 -0.03 29.99
N PRO A 634 -21.61 -1.01 30.88
CA PRO A 634 -22.83 -1.07 31.67
C PRO A 634 -22.93 0.11 32.66
N MET A 635 -24.11 0.71 32.77
CA MET A 635 -24.45 1.57 33.89
C MET A 635 -24.67 0.68 35.13
N ALA A 636 -23.88 0.87 36.18
CA ALA A 636 -24.07 0.20 37.46
C ALA A 636 -24.63 1.20 38.48
N ASP A 637 -25.76 0.86 39.11
CA ASP A 637 -26.40 1.71 40.11
C ASP A 637 -25.56 1.80 41.39
N ALA A 638 -25.11 3.01 41.71
CA ALA A 638 -24.31 3.29 42.89
C ALA A 638 -25.21 3.60 44.12
N THR A 639 -25.64 2.56 44.84
CA THR A 639 -26.23 2.71 46.17
C THR A 639 -25.62 1.73 47.19
N ALA A 640 -25.67 2.13 48.47
CA ALA A 640 -25.15 1.42 49.65
C ALA A 640 -23.62 1.16 49.70
N GLY A 641 -22.95 1.89 50.61
CA GLY A 641 -21.63 1.53 51.14
C GLY A 641 -21.62 1.64 52.68
N PRO A 642 -20.81 0.84 53.42
CA PRO A 642 -20.62 0.98 54.86
C PRO A 642 -19.32 1.76 55.21
N GLN A 643 -19.15 2.11 56.49
CA GLN A 643 -18.19 3.12 56.95
C GLN A 643 -17.00 2.56 57.76
N ALA A 644 -15.88 3.32 57.72
CA ALA A 644 -14.94 3.55 58.83
C ALA A 644 -14.06 2.36 59.33
N PRO A 645 -13.02 2.61 60.18
CA PRO A 645 -12.48 3.89 60.66
C PRO A 645 -10.98 4.13 60.37
N LEU A 646 -10.56 5.40 60.49
CA LEU A 646 -9.16 5.82 60.66
C LEU A 646 -8.66 5.51 62.09
N THR A 647 -7.34 5.40 62.26
CA THR A 647 -6.68 5.55 63.57
C THR A 647 -5.40 6.37 63.44
N ASP A 648 -5.19 7.31 64.35
CA ASP A 648 -3.95 8.10 64.44
C ASP A 648 -2.79 7.28 65.00
N ARG A 649 -1.56 7.66 64.63
CA ARG A 649 -0.58 8.09 65.64
C ARG A 649 0.55 8.96 65.07
N ASN A 650 1.11 9.78 65.95
CA ASN A 650 2.01 10.90 65.68
C ASN A 650 3.37 10.69 66.39
N THR A 651 4.28 11.67 66.24
CA THR A 651 5.56 11.90 66.95
C THR A 651 6.85 11.27 66.38
N GLY A 652 7.91 12.09 66.32
CA GLY A 652 9.26 11.73 65.88
C GLY A 652 10.07 12.96 65.42
N ASP A 653 10.74 13.66 66.34
CA ASP A 653 11.56 14.85 66.07
C ASP A 653 12.88 14.56 65.31
N GLY A 654 13.41 15.57 64.60
CA GLY A 654 14.68 15.47 63.85
C GLY A 654 15.22 16.82 63.35
N SER A 655 15.80 17.62 64.24
CA SER A 655 16.19 19.03 64.02
C SER A 655 17.36 19.30 63.06
N GLY A 656 17.26 20.40 62.30
CA GLY A 656 18.40 21.17 61.72
C GLY A 656 18.34 21.33 60.19
N GLY A 657 18.65 22.48 59.58
CA GLY A 657 18.99 23.80 60.14
C GLY A 657 20.05 24.53 59.29
N GLY A 658 19.70 25.65 58.66
CA GLY A 658 20.65 26.48 57.87
C GLY A 658 19.96 27.50 56.97
N ASP A 659 20.25 28.78 57.16
CA ASP A 659 19.63 29.91 56.46
C ASP A 659 20.31 30.28 55.12
N GLY A 660 19.58 31.01 54.27
CA GLY A 660 20.12 31.61 53.04
C GLY A 660 19.04 32.32 52.22
N ALA A 661 18.86 33.63 52.40
CA ALA A 661 17.74 34.39 51.86
C ALA A 661 18.15 35.62 51.01
N ALA A 662 17.18 36.11 50.24
CA ALA A 662 17.11 37.44 49.60
C ALA A 662 18.04 37.75 48.39
N LEU A 663 17.77 38.75 47.54
CA LEU A 663 16.54 39.16 46.80
C LEU A 663 16.87 40.42 45.94
N ILE A 664 16.22 40.57 44.78
CA ILE A 664 15.98 41.82 44.02
C ILE A 664 17.20 42.66 43.54
N ALA A 665 17.34 42.77 42.21
CA ALA A 665 17.36 44.06 41.49
C ALA A 665 17.20 43.83 39.97
N ALA A 666 16.74 44.83 39.23
CA ALA A 666 16.43 44.73 37.78
C ALA A 666 17.19 45.78 36.95
N SER A 667 17.27 45.53 35.64
CA SER A 667 17.44 46.56 34.61
C SER A 667 16.97 46.02 33.25
N ASP A 668 16.09 46.75 32.57
CA ASP A 668 15.67 46.48 31.20
C ASP A 668 16.79 46.78 30.18
N ASP A 669 16.79 46.11 29.03
CA ASP A 669 16.70 46.80 27.74
C ASP A 669 16.08 45.88 26.66
N SER A 670 15.74 46.49 25.54
CA SER A 670 14.92 46.00 24.44
C SER A 670 15.72 45.35 23.30
N GLY A 671 15.11 44.38 22.61
CA GLY A 671 15.75 43.67 21.50
C GLY A 671 14.78 42.88 20.65
N VAL A 672 14.12 43.54 19.69
CA VAL A 672 13.18 42.88 18.76
C VAL A 672 13.95 41.95 17.82
N GLY A 673 13.69 40.64 17.93
CA GLY A 673 14.32 39.61 17.11
C GLY A 673 13.34 38.50 16.73
N VAL A 674 12.82 38.56 15.51
CA VAL A 674 11.86 37.57 14.98
C VAL A 674 12.47 36.17 15.00
N ARG A 675 11.82 35.23 15.69
CA ARG A 675 12.13 33.80 15.63
C ARG A 675 10.91 33.03 15.15
N GLY A 676 11.04 32.32 14.04
CA GLY A 676 9.97 31.49 13.49
C GLY A 676 9.64 30.32 14.41
N VAL A 677 8.36 30.11 14.68
CA VAL A 677 7.85 28.99 15.47
C VAL A 677 7.80 27.74 14.59
N GLY A 678 8.56 26.71 14.94
CA GLY A 678 8.47 25.40 14.29
C GLY A 678 7.24 24.65 14.79
N GLY A 679 6.23 24.48 13.93
CA GLY A 679 4.97 23.83 14.31
C GLY A 679 5.12 22.35 14.68
N PHE A 680 4.59 21.97 15.84
CA PHE A 680 4.45 20.58 16.28
C PHE A 680 3.16 19.97 15.70
N ASN A 681 3.22 18.71 15.26
CA ASN A 681 2.03 17.91 14.94
C ASN A 681 2.34 16.40 14.92
N SER A 682 1.56 15.60 15.65
CA SER A 682 1.50 14.13 15.56
C SER A 682 0.02 13.70 15.61
N GLY A 683 -0.32 12.57 14.96
CA GLY A 683 -1.73 12.28 14.64
C GLY A 683 -2.05 10.80 14.40
N ALA A 684 -1.96 9.97 15.44
CA ALA A 684 -2.35 8.55 15.43
C ALA A 684 -3.02 8.07 16.74
N TRP A 685 -3.43 8.98 17.62
CA TRP A 685 -3.48 8.77 19.08
C TRP A 685 -4.89 8.64 19.68
N VAL A 686 -5.92 8.93 18.88
CA VAL A 686 -7.29 9.21 19.34
C VAL A 686 -7.93 8.01 20.06
N LEU A 687 -7.83 6.81 19.45
CA LEU A 687 -8.47 5.60 19.96
C LEU A 687 -7.93 5.13 21.31
N ASP A 688 -6.60 5.27 21.54
CA ASP A 688 -5.96 4.87 22.79
C ASP A 688 -6.06 5.95 23.87
N ARG A 689 -5.86 7.24 23.54
CA ARG A 689 -5.94 8.28 24.59
C ARG A 689 -7.37 8.52 25.08
N LEU A 690 -8.40 8.17 24.31
CA LEU A 690 -9.79 8.17 24.81
C LEU A 690 -10.13 6.95 25.69
N ARG A 691 -9.20 5.98 25.81
CA ARG A 691 -9.22 4.98 26.90
C ARG A 691 -8.45 5.48 28.12
N ALA A 692 -7.36 6.24 27.91
CA ALA A 692 -6.44 6.67 28.97
C ALA A 692 -6.72 8.06 29.60
N SER A 693 -7.59 8.90 29.02
CA SER A 693 -7.82 10.30 29.50
C SER A 693 -9.15 10.54 30.20
N GLY A 694 -9.98 9.51 30.38
CA GLY A 694 -11.30 9.61 31.02
C GLY A 694 -12.39 10.30 30.19
N ARG A 695 -12.05 10.99 29.09
CA ARG A 695 -13.03 11.45 28.08
C ARG A 695 -13.26 10.36 27.05
N ARG A 696 -14.52 10.18 26.64
CA ARG A 696 -14.97 9.06 25.83
C ARG A 696 -14.87 9.37 24.34
N LEU A 697 -14.84 8.32 23.50
CA LEU A 697 -14.98 8.48 22.05
C LEU A 697 -16.42 8.90 21.66
N GLU A 698 -17.39 8.63 22.53
CA GLU A 698 -18.69 9.31 22.55
C GLU A 698 -18.56 10.83 22.55
N ASP A 699 -17.55 11.41 23.22
CA ASP A 699 -17.44 12.87 23.40
C ASP A 699 -16.82 13.55 22.16
N VAL A 700 -15.88 12.89 21.47
CA VAL A 700 -15.43 13.34 20.14
C VAL A 700 -16.55 13.22 19.10
N PHE A 701 -17.39 12.18 19.19
CA PHE A 701 -18.60 12.12 18.36
C PHE A 701 -19.70 13.07 18.82
N LYS A 702 -19.77 13.50 20.10
CA LYS A 702 -20.61 14.62 20.53
C LYS A 702 -20.10 15.93 19.95
N ASP A 703 -18.79 16.21 19.94
CA ASP A 703 -18.25 17.40 19.28
C ASP A 703 -18.55 17.39 17.76
N ALA A 704 -18.41 16.24 17.09
CA ALA A 704 -18.83 16.09 15.69
C ALA A 704 -20.35 16.21 15.49
N LEU A 705 -21.17 15.70 16.41
CA LEU A 705 -22.63 15.84 16.40
C LEU A 705 -23.09 17.26 16.74
N VAL A 706 -22.32 18.01 17.53
CA VAL A 706 -22.52 19.44 17.82
C VAL A 706 -22.16 20.27 16.58
N GLN A 707 -21.11 19.90 15.84
CA GLN A 707 -20.83 20.47 14.51
C GLN A 707 -21.88 20.08 13.43
N LEU A 708 -22.70 19.05 13.68
CA LEU A 708 -23.86 18.68 12.86
C LEU A 708 -25.19 19.28 13.39
N GLN A 709 -25.17 19.97 14.54
CA GLN A 709 -26.32 20.63 15.14
C GLN A 709 -26.24 22.14 14.91
N ARG A 710 -27.33 22.74 14.43
CA ARG A 710 -27.49 24.20 14.54
C ARG A 710 -27.82 24.55 16.00
N PRO A 711 -27.11 25.51 16.62
CA PRO A 711 -27.54 26.08 17.90
C PRO A 711 -29.00 26.53 17.79
N GLY A 712 -29.86 26.04 18.70
CA GLY A 712 -31.28 26.38 18.73
C GLY A 712 -32.27 25.43 18.06
N SER A 713 -31.84 24.27 17.51
CA SER A 713 -32.78 23.27 16.94
C SER A 713 -32.74 21.91 17.68
N PRO A 714 -33.33 21.80 18.90
CA PRO A 714 -33.19 20.63 19.77
C PRO A 714 -33.93 19.36 19.32
N ASN A 715 -34.77 19.44 18.28
CA ASN A 715 -35.71 18.37 17.89
C ASN A 715 -35.44 17.76 16.49
N LEU A 716 -34.36 18.13 15.81
CA LEU A 716 -34.00 17.46 14.55
C LEU A 716 -33.50 16.03 14.83
N PRO A 717 -33.98 15.01 14.10
CA PRO A 717 -33.51 13.64 14.29
C PRO A 717 -32.01 13.53 13.94
N LYS A 718 -31.27 12.71 14.68
CA LYS A 718 -29.85 12.42 14.40
C LYS A 718 -29.75 11.55 13.14
N VAL A 719 -29.66 12.21 11.98
CA VAL A 719 -29.46 11.57 10.68
C VAL A 719 -28.09 11.90 10.12
N PHE A 720 -27.41 10.87 9.64
CA PHE A 720 -26.01 10.91 9.21
C PHE A 720 -25.96 10.62 7.70
N ALA A 721 -25.36 11.52 6.91
CA ALA A 721 -25.16 11.35 5.48
C ALA A 721 -23.76 10.80 5.18
N PHE A 722 -23.63 9.89 4.21
CA PHE A 722 -22.36 9.28 3.84
C PHE A 722 -22.30 8.78 2.39
N LYS A 723 -21.10 8.74 1.82
CA LYS A 723 -20.79 8.05 0.56
C LYS A 723 -20.04 6.74 0.82
N ILE A 724 -20.21 5.77 -0.07
CA ILE A 724 -19.37 4.57 -0.07
C ILE A 724 -18.03 4.89 -0.73
N VAL A 725 -16.93 4.56 -0.05
CA VAL A 725 -15.55 4.65 -0.56
C VAL A 725 -15.07 3.29 -1.05
N SER A 726 -15.50 2.20 -0.40
CA SER A 726 -15.23 0.85 -0.89
C SER A 726 -16.24 -0.18 -0.40
N LEU A 727 -16.79 -0.93 -1.34
CA LEU A 727 -17.75 -2.02 -1.13
C LEU A 727 -17.13 -3.30 -0.55
N ASN A 728 -15.79 -3.38 -0.54
CA ASN A 728 -15.10 -4.59 -0.09
C ASN A 728 -13.69 -4.28 0.47
N PRO A 729 -13.58 -3.62 1.64
CA PRO A 729 -12.31 -3.45 2.35
C PRO A 729 -11.60 -4.78 2.63
N ALA A 730 -12.33 -5.88 2.83
CA ALA A 730 -11.78 -7.22 3.03
C ALA A 730 -11.07 -7.81 1.77
N GLN A 731 -11.36 -7.32 0.56
CA GLN A 731 -10.59 -7.64 -0.65
C GLN A 731 -9.24 -6.92 -0.72
N SER A 732 -8.94 -5.98 0.17
CA SER A 732 -7.55 -5.70 0.50
C SER A 732 -6.98 -6.92 1.23
N LYS A 733 -5.96 -7.57 0.64
CA LYS A 733 -5.14 -8.63 1.29
C LYS A 733 -4.42 -8.12 2.54
N LEU A 734 -5.11 -7.76 3.61
CA LEU A 734 -4.51 -7.41 4.89
C LEU A 734 -4.75 -8.57 5.85
N PRO A 735 -3.72 -9.04 6.55
CA PRO A 735 -3.86 -9.93 7.68
C PRO A 735 -4.20 -9.12 8.96
N LEU A 736 -5.01 -8.06 8.81
CA LEU A 736 -5.72 -7.44 9.93
C LEU A 736 -6.69 -8.46 10.54
N THR A 737 -7.15 -8.16 11.76
CA THR A 737 -7.88 -9.09 12.64
C THR A 737 -9.15 -9.68 12.00
N ASP A 738 -9.62 -10.81 12.54
CA ASP A 738 -10.93 -11.45 12.26
C ASP A 738 -12.16 -10.57 12.60
N ALA A 739 -11.97 -9.26 12.81
CA ALA A 739 -13.01 -8.27 13.05
C ALA A 739 -13.77 -7.89 11.76
N PHE A 740 -13.07 -7.82 10.62
CA PHE A 740 -13.70 -7.43 9.35
C PHE A 740 -14.56 -8.55 8.75
N GLN A 741 -15.79 -8.20 8.40
CA GLN A 741 -16.76 -9.07 7.75
C GLN A 741 -16.76 -8.84 6.24
N ALA A 742 -17.24 -9.83 5.48
CA ALA A 742 -17.37 -9.73 4.01
C ALA A 742 -18.48 -8.75 3.56
N THR A 743 -19.17 -8.14 4.52
CA THR A 743 -20.31 -7.23 4.41
C THR A 743 -19.99 -5.81 4.90
N ASP A 744 -18.84 -5.59 5.54
CA ASP A 744 -18.39 -4.27 5.97
C ASP A 744 -18.02 -3.41 4.74
N VAL A 745 -18.29 -2.11 4.80
CA VAL A 745 -17.98 -1.15 3.73
C VAL A 745 -17.23 0.06 4.30
N ALA A 746 -16.26 0.57 3.54
CA ALA A 746 -15.58 1.82 3.90
C ALA A 746 -16.41 3.01 3.41
N ILE A 747 -16.64 4.01 4.26
CA ILE A 747 -17.52 5.16 4.00
C ILE A 747 -16.86 6.50 4.31
N SER A 748 -17.31 7.54 3.63
CA SER A 748 -16.98 8.94 3.91
C SER A 748 -18.21 9.65 4.44
N VAL A 749 -18.14 10.12 5.69
CA VAL A 749 -19.15 10.99 6.30
C VAL A 749 -19.27 12.28 5.50
N LEU A 750 -20.47 12.80 5.27
CA LEU A 750 -20.68 14.16 4.77
C LEU A 750 -21.27 15.05 5.88
N ARG A 751 -20.88 16.32 5.95
CA ARG A 751 -21.49 17.27 6.87
C ARG A 751 -22.84 17.74 6.33
N THR A 752 -23.90 17.62 7.10
CA THR A 752 -25.19 18.25 6.74
C THR A 752 -25.12 19.75 7.05
N VAL A 753 -25.33 20.60 6.02
CA VAL A 753 -25.26 22.07 6.12
C VAL A 753 -26.66 22.67 6.30
N ARG A 754 -27.64 22.11 5.59
CA ARG A 754 -29.05 22.52 5.64
C ARG A 754 -29.96 21.32 5.36
N ILE A 755 -31.13 21.29 6.01
CA ILE A 755 -32.23 20.37 5.68
C ILE A 755 -33.40 21.25 5.23
N ASP A 756 -33.91 21.00 4.02
CA ASP A 756 -35.12 21.61 3.49
C ASP A 756 -36.30 20.66 3.70
N VAL A 757 -37.14 20.97 4.69
CA VAL A 757 -38.30 20.14 5.05
C VAL A 757 -39.41 20.25 3.99
N THR A 758 -39.49 21.41 3.33
CA THR A 758 -40.45 21.73 2.26
C THR A 758 -40.16 20.92 1.00
N ASP A 759 -38.94 21.01 0.47
CA ASP A 759 -38.54 20.30 -0.76
C ASP A 759 -38.13 18.84 -0.51
N ARG A 760 -38.10 18.40 0.76
CA ARG A 760 -37.51 17.12 1.22
C ARG A 760 -36.08 16.92 0.70
N SER A 761 -35.30 18.00 0.62
CA SER A 761 -33.93 17.99 0.12
C SER A 761 -32.93 18.32 1.23
N TRP A 762 -31.72 17.78 1.17
CA TRP A 762 -30.64 18.12 2.11
C TRP A 762 -29.49 18.77 1.35
N VAL A 763 -28.93 19.83 1.89
CA VAL A 763 -27.67 20.41 1.41
C VAL A 763 -26.55 19.86 2.30
N VAL A 764 -25.66 19.07 1.72
CA VAL A 764 -24.49 18.49 2.39
C VAL A 764 -23.20 19.07 1.83
N GLU A 765 -22.14 19.09 2.64
CA GLU A 765 -20.79 19.39 2.18
C GLU A 765 -20.36 18.36 1.13
N SER A 766 -19.82 18.83 0.01
CA SER A 766 -19.35 17.98 -1.10
C SER A 766 -18.08 17.21 -0.72
N SER A 767 -17.30 17.77 0.20
CA SER A 767 -16.13 17.16 0.82
C SER A 767 -16.55 16.33 2.04
N PRO A 768 -15.89 15.20 2.30
CA PRO A 768 -16.12 14.44 3.52
C PRO A 768 -15.81 15.25 4.79
N LEU A 769 -16.67 15.10 5.81
CA LEU A 769 -16.54 15.76 7.11
C LEU A 769 -15.16 15.45 7.72
N ARG A 770 -14.35 16.49 7.91
CA ARG A 770 -13.07 16.41 8.62
C ARG A 770 -13.32 16.13 10.10
N VAL A 771 -13.36 14.85 10.47
CA VAL A 771 -13.49 14.40 11.87
C VAL A 771 -12.21 14.77 12.64
N GLN A 772 -12.19 16.01 13.17
CA GLN A 772 -11.16 16.50 14.07
C GLN A 772 -11.37 15.87 15.46
N ALA A 773 -10.33 15.26 16.01
CA ALA A 773 -10.35 14.77 17.39
C ALA A 773 -10.00 15.91 18.36
N SER A 774 -11.04 16.59 18.83
CA SER A 774 -10.98 17.61 19.89
C SER A 774 -10.40 17.03 21.19
N VAL A 775 -9.15 17.37 21.53
CA VAL A 775 -8.50 16.99 22.80
C VAL A 775 -7.59 18.12 23.31
N CYS A 776 -8.03 18.77 24.40
CA CYS A 776 -7.21 19.59 25.32
C CYS A 776 -6.48 20.82 24.76
N SER A 777 -7.21 21.92 24.54
CA SER A 777 -6.68 23.30 24.61
C SER A 777 -7.21 24.02 25.86
N SER A 778 -6.75 23.62 27.05
CA SER A 778 -7.29 24.13 28.32
C SER A 778 -6.24 24.30 29.43
N THR A 779 -5.07 24.88 29.12
CA THR A 779 -4.14 25.53 30.08
C THR A 779 -3.02 26.32 29.35
N SER A 780 -3.39 27.29 28.50
CA SER A 780 -2.45 28.29 27.98
C SER A 780 -3.20 29.54 27.52
N GLU A 781 -2.94 30.70 28.12
CA GLU A 781 -3.61 31.97 27.80
C GLU A 781 -2.99 32.70 26.59
N SER A 782 -1.93 32.15 25.99
CA SER A 782 -1.39 32.59 24.71
C SER A 782 -2.30 32.16 23.56
N GLY A 783 -2.80 33.14 22.80
CA GLY A 783 -3.49 32.90 21.53
C GLY A 783 -2.57 32.41 20.41
N ASP A 784 -3.06 32.49 19.18
CA ASP A 784 -2.30 32.29 17.93
C ASP A 784 -1.84 30.84 17.65
N ALA A 785 -2.69 29.87 17.98
CA ALA A 785 -2.57 28.48 17.52
C ALA A 785 -3.61 28.16 16.41
N GLU A 786 -3.21 28.24 15.14
CA GLU A 786 -4.06 27.82 14.01
C GLU A 786 -4.34 26.31 14.02
N SER A 787 -5.62 25.94 13.88
CA SER A 787 -6.07 24.55 14.01
C SER A 787 -5.89 23.75 12.71
N VAL A 788 -4.67 23.24 12.49
CA VAL A 788 -4.31 22.40 11.32
C VAL A 788 -5.28 21.23 11.14
N SER A 789 -6.20 21.36 10.18
CA SER A 789 -7.31 20.41 10.04
C SER A 789 -6.87 19.09 9.39
N LEU A 790 -7.08 17.97 10.08
CA LEU A 790 -6.84 16.64 9.52
C LEU A 790 -7.95 16.25 8.51
N PRO A 791 -7.62 15.75 7.31
CA PRO A 791 -8.62 15.22 6.39
C PRO A 791 -9.15 13.87 6.87
N SER A 792 -10.45 13.64 6.64
CA SER A 792 -11.20 12.47 7.13
C SER A 792 -10.52 11.15 6.82
N ILE A 793 -10.33 10.31 7.84
CA ILE A 793 -10.10 8.88 7.62
C ILE A 793 -11.47 8.27 7.27
N PRO A 794 -11.63 7.56 6.13
CA PRO A 794 -12.89 6.91 5.82
C PRO A 794 -13.19 5.84 6.87
N ILE A 795 -14.40 5.89 7.40
CA ILE A 795 -14.88 5.08 8.51
C ILE A 795 -15.27 3.70 7.99
N LEU A 796 -15.02 2.65 8.78
CA LEU A 796 -15.61 1.34 8.49
C LEU A 796 -17.05 1.31 9.02
N PHE A 797 -18.00 1.10 8.13
CA PHE A 797 -19.41 0.88 8.47
C PHE A 797 -19.68 -0.63 8.36
N SER A 798 -20.04 -1.25 9.48
CA SER A 798 -20.41 -2.67 9.54
C SER A 798 -21.94 -2.80 9.57
N PRO A 799 -22.62 -3.17 8.46
CA PRO A 799 -24.08 -3.18 8.42
C PRO A 799 -24.69 -4.20 9.39
N SER A 800 -23.97 -5.29 9.70
CA SER A 800 -24.39 -6.29 10.69
C SER A 800 -24.28 -5.82 12.15
N SER A 801 -23.67 -4.65 12.43
CA SER A 801 -23.71 -4.00 13.75
C SER A 801 -25.03 -3.25 14.00
N LEU A 802 -25.77 -2.89 12.95
CA LEU A 802 -27.09 -2.25 13.07
C LEU A 802 -28.16 -3.28 13.43
N SER A 803 -29.14 -2.85 14.22
CA SER A 803 -30.41 -3.58 14.32
C SER A 803 -31.14 -3.56 12.98
N PHE A 804 -31.95 -4.60 12.71
CA PHE A 804 -32.78 -4.69 11.52
C PHE A 804 -33.66 -3.44 11.31
N GLU A 805 -34.26 -2.91 12.39
CA GLU A 805 -35.06 -1.69 12.36
C GLU A 805 -34.27 -0.45 11.90
N ASN A 806 -32.97 -0.36 12.20
CA ASN A 806 -32.13 0.77 11.77
C ASN A 806 -31.52 0.56 10.38
N LEU A 807 -31.33 -0.68 9.92
CA LEU A 807 -31.10 -0.98 8.50
C LEU A 807 -32.29 -0.51 7.66
N MET A 808 -33.53 -0.83 8.05
CA MET A 808 -34.75 -0.39 7.36
C MET A 808 -34.91 1.14 7.23
N LYS A 809 -34.20 1.92 8.06
CA LYS A 809 -34.15 3.39 8.04
C LYS A 809 -32.97 3.95 7.24
N ILE A 810 -32.32 3.13 6.40
CA ILE A 810 -31.32 3.61 5.44
C ILE A 810 -32.02 4.11 4.18
N HIS A 811 -31.76 5.38 3.84
CA HIS A 811 -32.21 6.03 2.62
C HIS A 811 -31.05 6.16 1.62
N VAL A 812 -31.41 6.15 0.35
CA VAL A 812 -30.57 6.51 -0.80
C VAL A 812 -31.06 7.85 -1.33
N TRP A 813 -30.14 8.73 -1.66
CA TRP A 813 -30.41 10.06 -2.19
C TRP A 813 -29.82 10.20 -3.58
N GLU A 814 -30.59 10.84 -4.47
CA GLU A 814 -30.07 11.31 -5.75
C GLU A 814 -29.34 12.64 -5.53
N ILE A 815 -28.12 12.75 -6.05
CA ILE A 815 -27.33 13.97 -5.96
C ILE A 815 -27.67 14.83 -7.18
N LEU A 816 -28.13 16.08 -6.96
CA LEU A 816 -28.27 17.03 -8.07
C LEU A 816 -26.88 17.34 -8.68
N PRO A 817 -26.77 17.45 -10.02
CA PRO A 817 -25.50 17.68 -10.70
C PRO A 817 -24.91 19.07 -10.38
N GLU A 818 -25.76 20.00 -9.96
CA GLU A 818 -25.41 21.33 -9.50
C GLU A 818 -24.56 21.28 -8.22
N THR A 819 -23.55 22.15 -8.13
CA THR A 819 -22.77 22.40 -6.91
C THR A 819 -23.19 23.75 -6.34
N GLY A 820 -23.59 23.75 -5.07
CA GLY A 820 -23.82 24.99 -4.34
C GLY A 820 -22.54 25.52 -3.69
N LEU A 821 -22.62 26.76 -3.24
CA LEU A 821 -21.75 27.32 -2.20
C LEU A 821 -22.64 27.75 -1.02
N GLU A 822 -22.28 27.35 0.20
CA GLU A 822 -22.97 27.76 1.43
C GLU A 822 -21.93 28.30 2.43
N LEU A 823 -22.33 29.23 3.29
CA LEU A 823 -21.49 29.76 4.37
C LEU A 823 -21.68 28.95 5.66
N LEU A 824 -20.58 28.53 6.27
CA LEU A 824 -20.60 27.89 7.59
C LEU A 824 -20.67 28.93 8.71
N SER A 825 -21.75 28.91 9.50
CA SER A 825 -21.91 29.74 10.70
C SER A 825 -21.03 29.33 11.89
N THR A 826 -19.94 28.59 11.65
CA THR A 826 -19.02 28.07 12.68
C THR A 826 -17.81 28.96 12.92
N GLY A 827 -17.60 29.99 12.10
CA GLY A 827 -16.61 31.03 12.33
C GLY A 827 -17.04 32.00 13.43
N SER A 828 -16.09 32.52 14.21
CA SER A 828 -16.37 33.44 15.34
C SER A 828 -17.08 34.73 14.93
N ARG A 829 -16.92 35.16 13.67
CA ARG A 829 -17.61 36.33 13.08
C ARG A 829 -19.08 36.08 12.71
N LEU A 830 -19.44 34.83 12.40
CA LEU A 830 -20.81 34.44 12.03
C LEU A 830 -21.57 33.78 13.19
N ALA A 831 -20.90 33.53 14.32
CA ALA A 831 -21.51 32.97 15.52
C ALA A 831 -22.58 33.91 16.10
N GLY A 832 -23.86 33.54 15.94
CA GLY A 832 -25.00 34.32 16.39
C GLY A 832 -25.61 35.28 15.36
N VAL A 833 -25.09 35.31 14.12
CA VAL A 833 -25.67 36.08 13.02
C VAL A 833 -26.75 35.26 12.31
N GLU A 834 -27.99 35.76 12.21
CA GLU A 834 -29.02 35.13 11.36
C GLU A 834 -28.69 35.34 9.88
N ILE A 835 -28.24 34.29 9.20
CA ILE A 835 -28.07 34.27 7.75
C ILE A 835 -29.46 34.42 7.07
N PRO A 836 -29.62 35.26 6.04
CA PRO A 836 -30.89 35.50 5.36
C PRO A 836 -31.67 34.23 4.97
N ARG A 837 -33.00 34.28 5.09
CA ARG A 837 -33.90 33.11 4.98
C ARG A 837 -34.11 32.57 3.56
N GLN A 838 -33.32 33.04 2.59
CA GLN A 838 -33.41 32.69 1.17
C GLN A 838 -32.12 31.99 0.71
N PRO A 839 -31.87 30.74 1.17
CA PRO A 839 -30.59 30.07 0.97
C PRO A 839 -30.28 29.76 -0.50
N LYS A 840 -31.29 29.63 -1.36
CA LYS A 840 -31.08 29.43 -2.80
C LYS A 840 -30.47 30.66 -3.46
N ASP A 841 -31.07 31.84 -3.26
CA ASP A 841 -30.57 33.11 -3.76
C ASP A 841 -29.18 33.42 -3.23
N MET A 842 -28.93 33.17 -1.93
CA MET A 842 -27.59 33.25 -1.33
C MET A 842 -26.58 32.31 -2.02
N SER A 843 -26.92 31.04 -2.23
CA SER A 843 -26.00 30.07 -2.85
C SER A 843 -25.69 30.42 -4.30
N GLU A 844 -26.69 30.83 -5.09
CA GLU A 844 -26.49 31.35 -6.45
C GLU A 844 -25.61 32.60 -6.47
N LEU A 845 -25.79 33.53 -5.52
CA LEU A 845 -24.98 34.74 -5.39
C LEU A 845 -23.52 34.41 -5.05
N LEU A 846 -23.28 33.48 -4.10
CA LEU A 846 -21.93 33.05 -3.74
C LEU A 846 -21.22 32.38 -4.92
N VAL A 847 -21.92 31.58 -5.73
CA VAL A 847 -21.38 31.01 -6.98
C VAL A 847 -21.06 32.09 -8.02
N LYS A 848 -21.91 33.11 -8.18
CA LYS A 848 -21.65 34.27 -9.06
C LYS A 848 -20.42 35.06 -8.61
N LEU A 849 -20.32 35.37 -7.31
CA LEU A 849 -19.19 36.08 -6.70
C LEU A 849 -17.88 35.30 -6.87
N GLN A 850 -17.84 34.03 -6.46
CA GLN A 850 -16.65 33.19 -6.57
C GLN A 850 -16.23 32.98 -8.04
N GLY A 851 -17.20 32.86 -8.95
CA GLY A 851 -16.97 32.74 -10.39
C GLY A 851 -16.44 34.02 -11.07
N SER A 852 -16.59 35.20 -10.44
CA SER A 852 -16.11 36.48 -10.97
C SER A 852 -14.62 36.76 -10.67
N GLY A 853 -14.03 36.03 -9.71
CA GLY A 853 -12.63 36.16 -9.34
C GLY A 853 -12.21 37.61 -9.00
N ALA A 854 -11.06 38.03 -9.52
CA ALA A 854 -10.52 39.38 -9.30
C ALA A 854 -11.22 40.48 -10.11
N GLU A 855 -12.06 40.13 -11.11
CA GLU A 855 -12.79 41.14 -11.90
C GLU A 855 -14.02 41.69 -11.19
N GLY A 856 -14.55 40.97 -10.19
CA GLY A 856 -15.71 41.33 -9.39
C GLY A 856 -17.07 41.16 -10.09
N PHE A 857 -18.09 40.86 -9.30
CA PHE A 857 -19.49 40.77 -9.70
C PHE A 857 -20.18 42.14 -9.58
N SER A 858 -21.03 42.49 -10.56
CA SER A 858 -21.85 43.71 -10.54
C SER A 858 -23.29 43.37 -10.17
N LEU A 859 -23.87 44.11 -9.22
CA LEU A 859 -25.23 43.84 -8.71
C LEU A 859 -26.36 44.34 -9.63
N GLU A 860 -26.01 45.20 -10.58
CA GLU A 860 -26.96 45.76 -11.55
C GLU A 860 -27.32 44.74 -12.65
N GLU A 861 -26.41 43.81 -12.96
CA GLU A 861 -26.57 42.80 -14.01
C GLU A 861 -27.35 41.56 -13.53
N GLY A 862 -28.66 41.74 -13.31
CA GLY A 862 -29.61 40.63 -13.21
C GLY A 862 -29.68 39.90 -11.85
N ALA A 863 -29.22 40.51 -10.77
CA ALA A 863 -29.50 40.02 -9.42
C ALA A 863 -31.01 40.11 -9.09
N SER A 864 -31.58 39.05 -8.51
CA SER A 864 -32.93 39.08 -7.93
C SER A 864 -32.98 40.03 -6.72
N ALA A 865 -34.17 40.49 -6.30
CA ALA A 865 -34.30 41.30 -5.08
C ALA A 865 -33.76 40.56 -3.84
N ALA A 866 -34.03 39.25 -3.77
CA ALA A 866 -33.47 38.32 -2.80
C ALA A 866 -31.93 38.25 -2.83
N GLN A 867 -31.32 38.21 -4.01
CA GLN A 867 -29.88 38.27 -4.19
C GLN A 867 -29.28 39.63 -3.77
N ARG A 868 -30.06 40.72 -3.81
CA ARG A 868 -29.62 42.03 -3.26
C ARG A 868 -29.65 42.05 -1.74
N GLU A 869 -30.73 41.57 -1.11
CA GLU A 869 -30.82 41.40 0.35
C GLU A 869 -29.68 40.50 0.88
N CYS A 870 -29.43 39.37 0.21
CA CYS A 870 -28.30 38.49 0.52
C CYS A 870 -26.94 39.17 0.33
N PHE A 871 -26.80 40.04 -0.68
CA PHE A 871 -25.54 40.74 -0.97
C PHE A 871 -25.26 41.90 0.00
N GLU A 872 -26.29 42.66 0.36
CA GLU A 872 -26.22 43.73 1.36
C GLU A 872 -25.77 43.14 2.70
N PHE A 873 -26.38 42.03 3.12
CA PHE A 873 -25.92 41.22 4.27
C PHE A 873 -24.43 40.85 4.18
N LEU A 874 -23.96 40.29 3.04
CA LEU A 874 -22.55 39.93 2.88
C LEU A 874 -21.60 41.13 2.99
N CYS A 875 -22.04 42.33 2.61
CA CYS A 875 -21.27 43.56 2.80
C CYS A 875 -21.27 44.01 4.26
N GLU A 876 -22.41 43.95 4.95
CA GLU A 876 -22.53 44.31 6.37
C GLU A 876 -21.66 43.43 7.28
N VAL A 877 -21.57 42.12 6.99
CA VAL A 877 -20.67 41.20 7.72
C VAL A 877 -19.22 41.19 7.21
N GLY A 878 -18.86 42.02 6.23
CA GLY A 878 -17.50 42.14 5.69
C GLY A 878 -17.02 40.94 4.84
N LEU A 879 -17.93 40.07 4.41
CA LEU A 879 -17.63 38.89 3.58
C LEU A 879 -17.59 39.23 2.08
N ALA A 880 -18.29 40.29 1.65
CA ALA A 880 -18.13 40.91 0.34
C ALA A 880 -17.41 42.25 0.45
N THR A 881 -16.50 42.53 -0.48
CA THR A 881 -15.66 43.75 -0.50
C THR A 881 -15.61 44.36 -1.89
N ALA A 882 -15.55 45.69 -1.98
CA ALA A 882 -15.51 46.39 -3.26
C ALA A 882 -14.15 46.22 -3.95
N VAL A 883 -14.16 45.92 -5.25
CA VAL A 883 -12.93 45.72 -6.04
C VAL A 883 -12.29 47.07 -6.36
N GLN A 884 -11.02 47.25 -5.96
CA GLN A 884 -10.31 48.51 -6.19
C GLN A 884 -10.27 48.88 -7.69
N GLY A 885 -10.59 50.13 -8.00
CA GLY A 885 -10.66 50.64 -9.37
C GLY A 885 -11.94 50.29 -10.15
N SER A 886 -12.85 49.47 -9.61
CA SER A 886 -14.09 49.08 -10.28
C SER A 886 -15.33 49.56 -9.51
N HIS A 887 -15.96 50.65 -9.96
CA HIS A 887 -17.23 51.11 -9.38
C HIS A 887 -18.33 50.06 -9.54
N GLY A 888 -19.09 49.82 -8.47
CA GLY A 888 -20.23 48.90 -8.47
C GLY A 888 -19.87 47.40 -8.45
N LYS A 889 -18.58 47.05 -8.44
CA LYS A 889 -18.12 45.66 -8.47
C LYS A 889 -17.55 45.17 -7.14
N TYR A 890 -17.85 43.92 -6.80
CA TYR A 890 -17.50 43.32 -5.52
C TYR A 890 -16.99 41.87 -5.65
N ALA A 891 -16.11 41.48 -4.73
CA ALA A 891 -15.56 40.14 -4.62
C ALA A 891 -15.64 39.62 -3.18
N LEU A 892 -15.58 38.30 -3.00
CA LEU A 892 -15.48 37.66 -1.70
C LEU A 892 -14.14 38.00 -1.04
N SER A 893 -14.18 38.40 0.24
CA SER A 893 -12.97 38.56 1.05
C SER A 893 -12.30 37.20 1.30
N GLU A 894 -11.02 37.19 1.69
CA GLU A 894 -10.35 35.92 2.04
C GLU A 894 -11.03 35.21 3.22
N ASP A 895 -11.45 35.98 4.23
CA ASP A 895 -12.25 35.55 5.40
C ASP A 895 -13.56 34.84 4.98
N ALA A 896 -14.19 35.28 3.88
CA ALA A 896 -15.35 34.61 3.32
C ALA A 896 -15.00 33.27 2.63
N LYS A 897 -13.85 33.18 1.96
CA LYS A 897 -13.39 31.94 1.30
C LYS A 897 -13.07 30.86 2.33
N ASP A 898 -12.52 31.23 3.48
CA ASP A 898 -12.27 30.31 4.61
C ASP A 898 -13.56 29.86 5.33
N HIS A 899 -14.71 30.48 5.03
CA HIS A 899 -16.03 30.10 5.55
C HIS A 899 -16.96 29.48 4.50
N LEU A 900 -16.52 29.41 3.23
CA LEU A 900 -17.27 28.84 2.12
C LEU A 900 -17.03 27.33 2.00
N VAL A 901 -18.12 26.56 1.98
CA VAL A 901 -18.10 25.14 1.60
C VAL A 901 -18.79 24.93 0.25
N VAL A 902 -18.15 24.12 -0.61
CA VAL A 902 -18.80 23.56 -1.80
C VAL A 902 -19.79 22.49 -1.35
N THR A 903 -21.04 22.61 -1.76
CA THR A 903 -22.13 21.75 -1.32
C THR A 903 -22.79 20.97 -2.46
N ARG A 904 -23.52 19.93 -2.08
CA ARG A 904 -24.35 19.10 -2.95
C ARG A 904 -25.77 19.05 -2.38
N THR A 905 -26.75 19.24 -3.25
CA THR A 905 -28.16 19.06 -2.89
C THR A 905 -28.57 17.61 -3.15
N LEU A 906 -29.01 16.95 -2.10
CA LEU A 906 -29.56 15.61 -2.09
C LEU A 906 -31.08 15.71 -2.22
N VAL A 907 -31.67 14.95 -3.14
CA VAL A 907 -33.12 14.92 -3.41
C VAL A 907 -33.64 13.48 -3.47
N SER A 908 -34.96 13.34 -3.58
CA SER A 908 -35.64 12.08 -3.86
C SER A 908 -35.26 10.92 -2.91
N PRO A 909 -35.35 11.09 -1.58
CA PRO A 909 -34.98 10.05 -0.61
C PRO A 909 -35.82 8.78 -0.79
N CYS A 910 -35.16 7.71 -1.22
CA CYS A 910 -35.73 6.38 -1.42
C CYS A 910 -35.28 5.43 -0.30
N HIS A 911 -36.15 4.56 0.21
CA HIS A 911 -35.70 3.55 1.18
C HIS A 911 -34.85 2.49 0.47
N LEU A 912 -33.62 2.26 0.95
CA LEU A 912 -32.70 1.28 0.37
C LEU A 912 -33.30 -0.13 0.33
N PHE A 913 -34.13 -0.43 1.34
CA PHE A 913 -34.83 -1.70 1.59
C PHE A 913 -36.28 -1.75 1.06
N GLN A 914 -36.64 -0.85 0.14
CA GLN A 914 -37.89 -0.96 -0.60
C GLN A 914 -37.84 -2.14 -1.55
N VAL A 915 -38.79 -3.08 -1.42
CA VAL A 915 -38.95 -4.21 -2.35
C VAL A 915 -39.17 -3.65 -3.76
N ARG A 916 -38.33 -4.05 -4.71
CA ARG A 916 -38.42 -3.58 -6.11
C ARG A 916 -39.60 -4.23 -6.83
N ASP A 917 -40.29 -3.48 -7.68
CA ASP A 917 -41.32 -4.03 -8.58
C ASP A 917 -40.64 -4.72 -9.79
N ILE A 918 -40.08 -5.91 -9.52
CA ILE A 918 -39.37 -6.77 -10.48
C ILE A 918 -39.86 -8.22 -10.34
N PRO A 919 -39.65 -9.09 -11.34
CA PRO A 919 -40.02 -10.50 -11.21
C PRO A 919 -39.35 -11.16 -9.99
N TYR A 920 -40.08 -12.04 -9.30
CA TYR A 920 -39.53 -12.85 -8.19
C TYR A 920 -38.28 -13.66 -8.60
N ALA A 921 -38.13 -13.95 -9.90
CA ALA A 921 -36.90 -14.52 -10.49
C ALA A 921 -35.64 -13.71 -10.18
N ASP A 922 -35.74 -12.38 -10.21
CA ASP A 922 -34.63 -11.44 -10.15
C ASP A 922 -34.42 -10.89 -8.73
N MET A 923 -35.50 -10.75 -7.94
CA MET A 923 -35.46 -10.39 -6.50
C MET A 923 -34.45 -11.20 -5.66
N ASP A 924 -33.83 -10.58 -4.67
CA ASP A 924 -32.94 -11.28 -3.73
C ASP A 924 -33.66 -11.88 -2.51
N LEU A 925 -32.89 -12.49 -1.59
CA LEU A 925 -33.42 -13.21 -0.43
C LEU A 925 -34.27 -12.31 0.50
N TYR A 926 -33.89 -11.04 0.69
CA TYR A 926 -34.65 -10.13 1.55
C TYR A 926 -35.99 -9.76 0.89
N GLU A 927 -35.94 -9.39 -0.38
CA GLU A 927 -37.12 -9.00 -1.16
C GLU A 927 -38.15 -10.15 -1.27
N LEU A 928 -37.66 -11.39 -1.41
CA LEU A 928 -38.51 -12.59 -1.45
C LEU A 928 -39.14 -12.92 -0.09
N VAL A 929 -38.41 -12.75 1.01
CA VAL A 929 -38.99 -12.93 2.35
C VAL A 929 -40.03 -11.83 2.65
N ARG A 930 -39.76 -10.58 2.30
CA ARG A 930 -40.76 -9.49 2.43
C ARG A 930 -42.00 -9.73 1.57
N SER A 931 -41.82 -10.11 0.30
CA SER A 931 -42.94 -10.47 -0.58
C SER A 931 -43.80 -11.61 -0.03
N LEU A 932 -43.21 -12.51 0.76
CA LEU A 932 -43.96 -13.57 1.46
C LEU A 932 -44.72 -13.00 2.66
N GLU A 933 -44.08 -12.20 3.51
CA GLU A 933 -44.73 -11.51 4.65
C GLU A 933 -45.91 -10.63 4.19
N ASP A 934 -45.73 -9.85 3.12
CA ASP A 934 -46.76 -9.00 2.51
C ASP A 934 -47.93 -9.82 1.92
N LYS A 935 -47.66 -11.04 1.44
CA LYS A 935 -48.69 -12.02 1.03
C LYS A 935 -49.32 -12.78 2.20
N GLY A 936 -48.96 -12.45 3.44
CA GLY A 936 -49.49 -13.04 4.68
C GLY A 936 -48.80 -14.33 5.14
N PHE A 937 -47.64 -14.68 4.61
CA PHE A 937 -46.92 -15.90 5.00
C PHE A 937 -46.12 -15.71 6.30
N LYS A 938 -46.23 -16.68 7.21
CA LYS A 938 -45.46 -16.76 8.46
C LYS A 938 -44.22 -17.65 8.26
N CYS A 939 -43.07 -17.20 8.77
CA CYS A 939 -41.85 -18.02 8.82
C CYS A 939 -41.87 -18.95 10.04
N CYS A 940 -41.70 -20.25 9.82
CA CYS A 940 -41.51 -21.24 10.88
C CYS A 940 -40.13 -21.89 10.76
N VAL A 941 -39.52 -22.19 11.90
CA VAL A 941 -38.10 -22.57 11.99
C VAL A 941 -38.01 -24.02 12.44
N CYS A 942 -37.41 -24.89 11.63
CA CYS A 942 -37.29 -26.31 11.96
C CYS A 942 -35.96 -26.63 12.65
N SER A 943 -36.01 -27.50 13.66
CA SER A 943 -34.81 -28.20 14.12
C SER A 943 -34.35 -29.23 13.08
N SER A 944 -33.10 -29.72 13.21
CA SER A 944 -32.59 -30.79 12.34
C SER A 944 -33.35 -32.12 12.51
N SER A 945 -34.01 -32.33 13.67
CA SER A 945 -34.89 -33.47 13.94
C SER A 945 -36.22 -33.37 13.20
N ASP A 946 -36.90 -32.22 13.28
CA ASP A 946 -38.25 -32.02 12.74
C ASP A 946 -38.26 -32.00 11.20
N ARG A 947 -37.09 -31.69 10.60
CA ARG A 947 -36.82 -31.62 9.16
C ARG A 947 -37.42 -32.78 8.36
N LYS A 948 -37.50 -34.00 8.90
CA LYS A 948 -38.09 -35.16 8.22
C LYS A 948 -39.62 -35.11 8.18
N ALA A 949 -40.27 -34.69 9.28
CA ALA A 949 -41.73 -34.57 9.35
C ALA A 949 -42.22 -33.33 8.59
N ILE A 950 -41.52 -32.20 8.74
CA ILE A 950 -41.87 -30.95 8.05
C ILE A 950 -41.76 -31.11 6.53
N ARG A 951 -40.79 -31.85 6.01
CA ARG A 951 -40.70 -32.18 4.56
C ARG A 951 -41.86 -33.02 4.01
N GLN A 952 -42.76 -33.53 4.84
CA GLN A 952 -44.01 -34.17 4.41
C GLN A 952 -45.17 -33.16 4.31
N GLN A 953 -45.00 -31.95 4.83
CA GLN A 953 -45.92 -30.83 4.65
C GLN A 953 -45.66 -30.15 3.29
N SER A 954 -46.71 -29.57 2.72
CA SER A 954 -46.61 -28.74 1.52
C SER A 954 -47.64 -27.61 1.57
N TYR A 955 -47.27 -26.43 1.09
CA TYR A 955 -48.21 -25.32 0.92
C TYR A 955 -48.94 -25.48 -0.41
N THR A 956 -50.26 -25.26 -0.44
CA THR A 956 -51.07 -25.24 -1.67
C THR A 956 -51.89 -23.96 -1.69
N SER A 957 -52.07 -23.38 -2.88
CA SER A 957 -52.94 -22.22 -3.08
C SER A 957 -54.35 -22.49 -2.52
N GLY A 958 -54.92 -21.54 -1.77
CA GLY A 958 -56.23 -21.68 -1.12
C GLY A 958 -56.21 -22.32 0.27
N VAL A 959 -55.04 -22.65 0.84
CA VAL A 959 -54.90 -22.99 2.27
C VAL A 959 -54.75 -21.71 3.10
N ASP A 960 -55.59 -21.55 4.14
CA ASP A 960 -55.63 -20.36 5.00
C ASP A 960 -54.33 -20.12 5.77
N ASP A 961 -53.71 -21.18 6.32
CA ASP A 961 -52.46 -21.06 7.07
C ASP A 961 -51.25 -21.03 6.12
N LYS A 962 -50.97 -19.81 5.62
CA LYS A 962 -49.78 -19.49 4.83
C LYS A 962 -48.53 -19.60 5.70
N VAL A 963 -47.91 -20.78 5.74
CA VAL A 963 -46.66 -21.05 6.46
C VAL A 963 -45.55 -21.51 5.51
N TRP A 964 -44.33 -21.01 5.73
CA TRP A 964 -43.12 -21.48 5.08
C TRP A 964 -42.04 -21.83 6.10
N TRP A 965 -41.12 -22.72 5.73
CA TRP A 965 -40.17 -23.31 6.66
C TRP A 965 -38.71 -23.02 6.32
N VAL A 966 -37.89 -22.77 7.34
CA VAL A 966 -36.43 -22.60 7.23
C VAL A 966 -35.69 -23.49 8.22
N GLU A 967 -34.52 -23.98 7.83
CA GLU A 967 -33.67 -24.83 8.67
C GLU A 967 -32.72 -23.98 9.52
N ALA A 968 -32.68 -24.22 10.83
CA ALA A 968 -31.87 -23.44 11.75
C ALA A 968 -30.38 -23.38 11.34
N GLY A 969 -29.83 -22.17 11.28
CA GLY A 969 -28.45 -21.89 10.86
C GLY A 969 -28.21 -21.86 9.35
N LYS A 970 -29.26 -21.91 8.52
CA LYS A 970 -29.15 -21.94 7.04
C LYS A 970 -30.14 -20.97 6.38
N PRO A 971 -29.73 -20.22 5.35
CA PRO A 971 -30.68 -19.48 4.52
C PRO A 971 -31.53 -20.45 3.67
N PRO A 972 -32.80 -20.11 3.36
CA PRO A 972 -33.64 -20.91 2.49
C PRO A 972 -33.16 -20.84 1.03
N SER A 973 -33.60 -21.79 0.18
CA SER A 973 -33.34 -21.69 -1.25
C SER A 973 -34.17 -20.56 -1.87
N LYS A 974 -33.52 -19.68 -2.65
CA LYS A 974 -34.20 -18.62 -3.44
C LYS A 974 -35.36 -19.20 -4.26
N LEU A 975 -35.14 -20.30 -4.98
CA LEU A 975 -36.18 -20.93 -5.81
C LEU A 975 -37.36 -21.47 -5.00
N TYR A 976 -37.14 -21.92 -3.75
CA TYR A 976 -38.23 -22.35 -2.86
C TYR A 976 -39.15 -21.17 -2.52
N LEU A 977 -38.59 -20.00 -2.14
CA LEU A 977 -39.38 -18.80 -1.87
C LEU A 977 -40.11 -18.31 -3.14
N VAL A 978 -39.45 -18.33 -4.30
CA VAL A 978 -40.06 -17.99 -5.60
C VAL A 978 -41.23 -18.93 -5.94
N SER A 979 -41.11 -20.23 -5.67
CA SER A 979 -42.22 -21.18 -5.87
C SER A 979 -43.40 -20.94 -4.92
N LEU A 980 -43.16 -20.55 -3.66
CA LEU A 980 -44.23 -20.16 -2.75
C LEU A 980 -44.97 -18.90 -3.22
N LEU A 981 -44.23 -17.90 -3.71
CA LEU A 981 -44.79 -16.64 -4.23
C LEU A 981 -45.61 -16.84 -5.51
N HIS A 982 -45.28 -17.85 -6.31
CA HIS A 982 -46.00 -18.29 -7.50
C HIS A 982 -47.04 -19.41 -7.25
N ALA A 983 -47.28 -19.83 -6.00
CA ALA A 983 -48.21 -20.93 -5.70
C ALA A 983 -49.64 -20.67 -6.22
N GLU A 984 -50.11 -19.42 -6.13
CA GLU A 984 -51.37 -18.94 -6.68
C GLU A 984 -51.39 -18.97 -8.23
N SER A 985 -50.23 -18.84 -8.88
CA SER A 985 -50.07 -18.87 -10.34
C SER A 985 -50.01 -20.29 -10.91
N HIS A 986 -49.38 -21.23 -10.20
CA HIS A 986 -49.12 -22.59 -10.70
C HIS A 986 -50.01 -23.68 -10.10
N MET A 987 -50.73 -23.40 -9.01
CA MET A 987 -51.68 -24.29 -8.30
C MET A 987 -51.12 -25.64 -7.78
N GLN A 988 -49.89 -26.02 -8.14
CA GLN A 988 -49.15 -27.15 -7.57
C GLN A 988 -48.81 -26.92 -6.09
N ALA A 989 -48.76 -28.00 -5.32
CA ALA A 989 -48.31 -27.99 -3.93
C ALA A 989 -46.78 -27.83 -3.85
N VAL A 990 -46.30 -26.91 -3.01
CA VAL A 990 -44.88 -26.63 -2.78
C VAL A 990 -44.41 -27.34 -1.50
N PRO A 991 -43.54 -28.36 -1.57
CA PRO A 991 -43.03 -29.04 -0.38
C PRO A 991 -42.25 -28.11 0.55
N ALA A 992 -42.46 -28.22 1.86
CA ALA A 992 -41.68 -27.46 2.83
C ALA A 992 -40.19 -27.87 2.78
N LEU A 993 -39.29 -26.89 2.88
CA LEU A 993 -37.84 -27.09 2.76
C LEU A 993 -37.41 -27.76 1.43
N ALA A 994 -38.12 -27.45 0.33
CA ALA A 994 -37.76 -27.89 -1.01
C ALA A 994 -36.34 -27.43 -1.36
N ASP A 995 -35.55 -28.33 -1.96
CA ASP A 995 -34.27 -27.94 -2.54
C ASP A 995 -34.48 -27.23 -3.88
N SER A 996 -33.42 -26.56 -4.37
CA SER A 996 -33.48 -25.77 -5.60
C SER A 996 -33.91 -26.61 -6.81
N ALA A 997 -33.54 -27.89 -6.88
CA ALA A 997 -33.91 -28.77 -7.98
C ALA A 997 -35.39 -29.21 -7.93
N THR A 998 -35.97 -29.31 -6.74
CA THR A 998 -37.40 -29.59 -6.54
C THR A 998 -38.24 -28.36 -6.85
N ALA A 999 -37.85 -27.19 -6.32
CA ALA A 999 -38.53 -25.93 -6.59
C ALA A 999 -38.43 -25.52 -8.08
N GLN A 1000 -37.28 -25.74 -8.72
CA GLN A 1000 -37.10 -25.51 -10.16
C GLN A 1000 -38.10 -26.33 -11.00
N LYS A 1001 -38.34 -27.61 -10.69
CA LYS A 1001 -39.30 -28.44 -11.43
C LYS A 1001 -40.75 -27.93 -11.34
N ILE A 1002 -41.13 -27.41 -10.17
CA ILE A 1002 -42.47 -26.83 -9.95
C ILE A 1002 -42.64 -25.57 -10.83
N LEU A 1003 -41.61 -24.73 -10.89
CA LEU A 1003 -41.57 -23.53 -11.73
C LEU A 1003 -41.53 -23.87 -13.24
N GLU A 1004 -40.64 -24.76 -13.67
CA GLU A 1004 -40.51 -25.22 -15.06
C GLU A 1004 -41.82 -25.82 -15.60
N GLY A 1005 -42.56 -26.54 -14.76
CA GLY A 1005 -43.88 -27.09 -15.08
C GLY A 1005 -44.96 -26.03 -15.38
N HIS A 1006 -44.67 -24.74 -15.15
CA HIS A 1006 -45.56 -23.62 -15.46
C HIS A 1006 -44.98 -22.61 -16.46
N GLY A 1007 -43.95 -23.02 -17.23
CA GLY A 1007 -43.32 -22.20 -18.26
C GLY A 1007 -42.27 -21.21 -17.76
N PHE A 1008 -41.97 -21.21 -16.45
CA PHE A 1008 -40.85 -20.46 -15.89
C PHE A 1008 -39.54 -21.17 -16.24
N VAL A 1009 -38.93 -20.77 -17.35
CA VAL A 1009 -37.59 -21.23 -17.73
C VAL A 1009 -36.57 -20.22 -17.20
N GLU A 1010 -35.88 -20.57 -16.12
CA GLU A 1010 -34.72 -19.80 -15.65
C GLU A 1010 -33.72 -19.65 -16.81
N LYS A 1011 -33.28 -18.42 -17.09
CA LYS A 1011 -32.30 -18.14 -18.15
C LYS A 1011 -31.03 -18.96 -17.85
N LYS A 1012 -30.79 -20.02 -18.63
CA LYS A 1012 -29.72 -21.00 -18.40
C LYS A 1012 -28.44 -20.28 -17.94
N PRO A 1013 -27.91 -20.60 -16.74
CA PRO A 1013 -26.83 -19.82 -16.14
C PRO A 1013 -25.64 -19.76 -17.10
N VAL A 1014 -25.09 -18.54 -17.27
CA VAL A 1014 -23.93 -18.29 -18.12
C VAL A 1014 -22.86 -19.34 -17.79
N PRO A 1015 -22.38 -20.12 -18.79
CA PRO A 1015 -21.64 -21.34 -18.53
C PRO A 1015 -20.41 -21.02 -17.66
N LYS A 1016 -20.38 -21.61 -16.46
CA LYS A 1016 -19.33 -21.37 -15.46
C LYS A 1016 -17.96 -21.43 -16.14
N PRO A 1017 -17.10 -20.40 -15.99
CA PRO A 1017 -15.84 -20.31 -16.73
C PRO A 1017 -15.06 -21.60 -16.53
N SER A 1018 -14.71 -22.25 -17.65
CA SER A 1018 -14.29 -23.65 -17.64
C SER A 1018 -13.12 -23.86 -16.68
N VAL A 1019 -13.23 -24.91 -15.85
CA VAL A 1019 -12.17 -25.29 -14.89
C VAL A 1019 -10.85 -25.31 -15.65
N ARG A 1020 -9.95 -24.38 -15.29
CA ARG A 1020 -8.67 -24.19 -16.00
C ARG A 1020 -7.94 -25.53 -16.04
N LYS A 1021 -7.89 -26.15 -17.22
CA LYS A 1021 -6.95 -27.24 -17.49
C LYS A 1021 -5.57 -26.73 -17.09
N ARG A 1022 -4.84 -27.50 -16.28
CA ARG A 1022 -3.48 -27.16 -15.85
C ARG A 1022 -2.57 -27.09 -17.08
N GLN A 1023 -2.44 -25.90 -17.68
CA GLN A 1023 -1.36 -25.62 -18.60
C GLN A 1023 -0.05 -25.73 -17.82
N ALA A 1024 0.96 -26.38 -18.41
CA ALA A 1024 2.30 -26.35 -17.87
C ALA A 1024 2.76 -24.89 -17.85
N ILE A 1025 3.07 -24.36 -16.66
CA ILE A 1025 3.37 -22.94 -16.51
C ILE A 1025 4.80 -22.69 -16.99
N GLN A 1026 4.95 -22.35 -18.28
CA GLN A 1026 6.04 -21.46 -18.68
C GLN A 1026 5.75 -20.10 -18.06
N CYS A 1027 6.52 -19.71 -17.05
CA CYS A 1027 6.47 -18.39 -16.46
C CYS A 1027 7.09 -17.35 -17.41
N ASP A 1028 6.41 -17.02 -18.52
CA ASP A 1028 6.74 -15.87 -19.37
C ASP A 1028 6.38 -14.52 -18.72
N ILE A 1029 6.29 -14.50 -17.38
CA ILE A 1029 6.35 -13.27 -16.59
C ILE A 1029 7.79 -12.77 -16.68
N ASN A 1030 8.07 -11.90 -17.65
CA ASN A 1030 9.31 -11.13 -17.66
C ASN A 1030 9.27 -10.18 -16.45
N GLU A 1031 9.78 -10.59 -15.31
CA GLU A 1031 9.82 -9.78 -14.07
C GLU A 1031 10.75 -8.56 -14.19
N ASP A 1032 11.62 -8.56 -15.20
CA ASP A 1032 12.73 -7.61 -15.45
C ASP A 1032 12.40 -6.16 -15.89
N ASP A 1033 11.20 -5.61 -15.66
CA ASP A 1033 10.90 -4.16 -15.90
C ASP A 1033 10.84 -3.33 -14.58
N TRP A 1034 11.53 -3.76 -13.51
CA TRP A 1034 11.65 -2.96 -12.28
C TRP A 1034 12.65 -1.80 -12.38
N GLU A 1035 13.56 -1.85 -13.36
CA GLU A 1035 14.52 -0.78 -13.64
C GLU A 1035 13.92 0.30 -14.54
N VAL A 1036 14.19 1.57 -14.23
CA VAL A 1036 14.08 2.65 -15.22
C VAL A 1036 15.04 2.32 -16.37
N PRO A 1037 14.61 2.35 -17.66
CA PRO A 1037 15.46 1.97 -18.78
C PRO A 1037 16.82 2.69 -18.79
N GLN A 1038 17.86 1.94 -18.42
CA GLN A 1038 19.24 2.38 -18.51
C GLN A 1038 19.56 2.75 -19.98
N PRO A 1039 20.15 3.92 -20.27
CA PRO A 1039 20.51 4.28 -21.63
C PRO A 1039 21.48 3.22 -22.19
N PRO A 1040 21.25 2.72 -23.42
CA PRO A 1040 22.00 1.58 -23.93
C PRO A 1040 23.50 1.88 -23.93
N PRO A 1041 24.36 1.00 -23.37
CA PRO A 1041 25.77 1.28 -23.19
C PRO A 1041 26.39 1.64 -24.53
N LYS A 1042 27.08 2.80 -24.59
CA LYS A 1042 27.66 3.38 -25.81
C LYS A 1042 28.43 2.31 -26.56
N LYS A 1043 27.84 1.77 -27.64
CA LYS A 1043 28.37 0.63 -28.39
C LYS A 1043 29.77 0.97 -28.88
N ALA A 1044 30.79 0.39 -28.25
CA ALA A 1044 32.18 0.61 -28.61
C ALA A 1044 32.35 0.43 -30.12
N ARG A 1045 32.84 1.47 -30.82
CA ARG A 1045 32.91 1.51 -32.29
C ARG A 1045 33.63 0.26 -32.78
N ARG A 1046 32.88 -0.72 -33.30
CA ARG A 1046 33.45 -1.90 -33.97
C ARG A 1046 34.29 -1.40 -35.12
N LYS A 1047 35.63 -1.50 -35.01
CA LYS A 1047 36.54 -1.22 -36.12
C LYS A 1047 36.03 -2.02 -37.34
N PRO A 1048 35.76 -1.37 -38.48
CA PRO A 1048 35.18 -2.05 -39.63
C PRO A 1048 36.12 -3.18 -40.09
N LYS A 1049 35.59 -4.40 -40.24
CA LYS A 1049 36.39 -5.52 -40.75
C LYS A 1049 36.77 -5.22 -42.19
N ALA A 1050 38.06 -5.27 -42.51
CA ALA A 1050 38.58 -5.04 -43.85
C ALA A 1050 38.09 -6.14 -44.82
N LYS A 1051 37.00 -5.86 -45.55
CA LYS A 1051 36.53 -6.71 -46.66
C LYS A 1051 35.70 -5.93 -47.71
N ALA A 1052 36.15 -4.72 -48.04
CA ALA A 1052 35.51 -3.83 -49.03
C ALA A 1052 36.51 -3.03 -49.91
N LYS A 1053 37.76 -3.48 -50.05
CA LYS A 1053 38.79 -2.81 -50.89
C LYS A 1053 39.27 -3.69 -52.04
N ALA A 1054 38.33 -4.02 -52.94
CA ALA A 1054 38.59 -4.81 -54.15
C ALA A 1054 37.76 -4.41 -55.39
N ALA A 1055 36.87 -3.42 -55.27
CA ALA A 1055 35.92 -3.02 -56.33
C ALA A 1055 35.95 -1.51 -56.67
N ALA A 1056 36.85 -0.73 -56.07
CA ALA A 1056 36.91 0.73 -56.17
C ALA A 1056 38.33 1.23 -56.53
N VAL A 1057 39.00 0.52 -57.45
CA VAL A 1057 40.36 0.86 -57.96
C VAL A 1057 40.39 0.65 -59.49
N ARG A 1058 39.31 1.03 -60.18
CA ARG A 1058 39.19 0.90 -61.65
C ARG A 1058 38.23 1.89 -62.33
N ALA A 1059 37.95 3.00 -61.63
CA ALA A 1059 37.26 4.18 -62.13
C ALA A 1059 37.86 5.39 -61.38
N VAL A 1060 37.83 6.58 -62.00
CA VAL A 1060 38.57 7.78 -61.56
C VAL A 1060 40.10 7.57 -61.61
N ALA A 1061 40.58 7.36 -62.83
CA ALA A 1061 41.89 7.82 -63.26
C ALA A 1061 41.66 8.54 -64.60
N ASP A 1062 41.34 9.83 -64.52
CA ASP A 1062 41.30 10.86 -65.59
C ASP A 1062 40.77 12.18 -64.97
N ALA A 1063 41.11 13.31 -65.60
CA ALA A 1063 40.82 14.70 -65.22
C ALA A 1063 41.68 15.31 -64.08
N ASP A 1064 42.48 16.32 -64.46
CA ASP A 1064 43.38 17.13 -63.63
C ASP A 1064 42.74 18.46 -63.16
N ALA A 1065 43.54 19.22 -62.38
CA ALA A 1065 43.67 20.69 -62.41
C ALA A 1065 42.91 21.60 -61.40
N ASP A 1066 43.62 22.69 -61.08
CA ASP A 1066 43.24 24.05 -60.61
C ASP A 1066 42.72 24.32 -59.16
N ASP A 1067 43.70 24.58 -58.29
CA ASP A 1067 43.98 25.84 -57.55
C ASP A 1067 43.11 26.43 -56.40
N HIS A 1068 43.86 26.81 -55.34
CA HIS A 1068 43.65 27.86 -54.31
C HIS A 1068 42.36 27.81 -53.42
N VAL A 1069 42.31 28.23 -52.14
CA VAL A 1069 43.06 29.22 -51.31
C VAL A 1069 43.28 28.68 -49.86
N MET A 1070 44.15 29.33 -49.06
CA MET A 1070 44.54 29.03 -47.66
C MET A 1070 44.38 30.29 -46.74
N PRO A 1071 44.68 30.29 -45.41
CA PRO A 1071 44.45 29.31 -44.32
C PRO A 1071 43.93 29.94 -42.98
N ALA A 1072 43.73 29.08 -41.95
CA ALA A 1072 43.60 29.39 -40.50
C ALA A 1072 43.89 28.07 -39.70
N LEU A 1073 44.64 27.94 -38.57
CA LEU A 1073 45.40 28.84 -37.68
C LEU A 1073 44.58 29.86 -36.84
N GLU A 1074 44.79 30.07 -35.53
CA GLU A 1074 45.74 29.53 -34.50
C GLU A 1074 44.92 28.76 -33.40
N ASP A 1075 45.42 28.20 -32.27
CA ASP A 1075 46.67 28.38 -31.50
C ASP A 1075 46.95 27.16 -30.55
N THR A 1076 48.18 27.00 -30.01
CA THR A 1076 48.57 25.91 -29.08
C THR A 1076 49.80 26.19 -28.17
N ASP A 1077 49.68 25.94 -26.86
CA ASP A 1077 50.78 25.71 -25.89
C ASP A 1077 50.37 24.60 -24.87
N ALA A 1078 51.18 23.71 -24.25
CA ALA A 1078 52.62 23.60 -23.94
C ALA A 1078 53.02 24.24 -22.56
N VAL A 1079 53.93 23.71 -21.70
CA VAL A 1079 54.75 22.46 -21.69
C VAL A 1079 55.36 22.15 -20.28
N LEU A 1080 56.01 20.97 -20.11
CA LEU A 1080 56.93 20.55 -19.01
C LEU A 1080 56.31 20.25 -17.61
N ALA A 1081 56.95 19.49 -16.69
CA ALA A 1081 58.36 19.04 -16.61
C ALA A 1081 58.57 17.53 -16.31
N SER A 1082 59.84 17.08 -16.28
CA SER A 1082 60.26 15.67 -16.33
C SER A 1082 61.35 15.29 -15.32
N GLY A 1083 61.46 13.99 -14.97
CA GLY A 1083 62.59 13.40 -14.23
C GLY A 1083 63.10 12.11 -14.89
N ILE A 1084 64.42 11.85 -14.86
CA ILE A 1084 65.11 10.81 -15.66
C ILE A 1084 66.02 9.93 -14.78
N GLY A 1085 66.05 8.62 -15.06
CA GLY A 1085 67.04 7.67 -14.53
C GLY A 1085 67.18 6.45 -15.46
N SER A 1086 68.38 5.89 -15.63
CA SER A 1086 68.69 4.88 -16.65
C SER A 1086 69.41 3.62 -16.11
N PRO A 1087 69.47 2.51 -16.88
CA PRO A 1087 69.69 1.16 -16.34
C PRO A 1087 71.12 0.61 -16.47
N VAL A 1088 71.38 -0.51 -15.78
CA VAL A 1088 72.60 -1.36 -15.90
C VAL A 1088 72.17 -2.83 -16.11
N ARG A 1089 73.06 -3.67 -16.69
CA ARG A 1089 72.76 -5.00 -17.27
C ARG A 1089 73.36 -6.19 -16.48
N SER A 1090 72.70 -7.35 -16.64
CA SER A 1090 73.31 -8.70 -16.86
C SER A 1090 74.11 -9.37 -15.71
N PRO A 1091 74.50 -10.67 -15.83
CA PRO A 1091 73.67 -11.85 -16.14
C PRO A 1091 74.05 -13.08 -15.24
N SER A 1092 73.78 -14.31 -15.71
CA SER A 1092 74.34 -15.60 -15.26
C SER A 1092 73.81 -16.17 -13.93
N ASN A 1093 73.87 -17.47 -13.64
CA ASN A 1093 73.99 -18.68 -14.49
C ASN A 1093 73.48 -19.91 -13.69
N GLU A 1094 73.21 -21.02 -14.39
CA GLU A 1094 73.23 -22.41 -13.88
C GLU A 1094 72.26 -22.78 -12.71
N GLY A 1095 71.86 -24.04 -12.51
CA GLY A 1095 71.99 -25.20 -13.41
C GLY A 1095 71.49 -26.51 -12.78
N GLY A 1096 70.64 -27.25 -13.51
CA GLY A 1096 70.44 -28.71 -13.38
C GLY A 1096 69.79 -29.27 -12.09
N VAL A 1097 69.59 -30.59 -12.00
CA VAL A 1097 69.57 -31.62 -13.08
C VAL A 1097 68.82 -32.87 -12.58
N ASP A 1098 67.99 -33.46 -13.47
CA ASP A 1098 67.51 -34.86 -13.62
C ASP A 1098 67.05 -35.68 -12.37
N GLY A 1099 66.35 -36.81 -12.47
CA GLY A 1099 65.81 -37.56 -13.63
C GLY A 1099 64.51 -38.30 -13.22
N ASP A 1100 63.66 -38.77 -14.14
CA ASP A 1100 63.70 -40.09 -14.83
C ASP A 1100 62.55 -40.98 -14.29
N GLU A 1101 61.91 -41.91 -15.01
CA GLU A 1101 61.96 -42.31 -16.44
C GLU A 1101 60.63 -43.03 -16.84
N VAL A 1102 60.37 -43.19 -18.16
CA VAL A 1102 59.78 -44.36 -18.90
C VAL A 1102 58.56 -45.18 -18.37
N LEU A 1103 57.65 -45.80 -19.16
CA LEU A 1103 57.07 -45.65 -20.53
C LEU A 1103 56.01 -46.79 -20.78
N LEU A 1104 55.00 -46.62 -21.68
CA LEU A 1104 54.09 -47.67 -22.27
C LEU A 1104 53.06 -48.35 -21.29
N VAL A 1105 51.87 -48.91 -21.66
CA VAL A 1105 51.10 -49.01 -22.93
C VAL A 1105 49.58 -49.33 -22.74
N VAL A 1106 48.72 -48.82 -23.64
CA VAL A 1106 47.33 -49.23 -24.07
C VAL A 1106 46.24 -49.57 -23.03
N GLY A 1107 44.97 -49.12 -23.16
CA GLY A 1107 44.35 -48.19 -24.13
C GLY A 1107 42.85 -48.46 -24.39
N LEU A 1108 42.19 -47.58 -25.18
CA LEU A 1108 40.79 -47.66 -25.70
C LEU A 1108 39.65 -47.63 -24.64
N GLN A 1109 38.47 -47.03 -24.84
CA GLN A 1109 37.86 -46.17 -25.88
C GLN A 1109 37.19 -44.94 -25.21
N ALA A 1110 37.06 -43.80 -25.91
CA ALA A 1110 36.22 -42.69 -25.45
C ALA A 1110 35.56 -41.94 -26.63
N VAL A 1111 34.25 -41.68 -26.53
CA VAL A 1111 33.44 -41.05 -27.60
C VAL A 1111 33.63 -39.54 -27.64
N HIS A 1112 33.66 -38.99 -28.85
CA HIS A 1112 34.00 -37.59 -29.10
C HIS A 1112 32.76 -36.67 -29.00
N VAL A 1113 32.66 -35.87 -27.92
CA VAL A 1113 31.74 -34.72 -27.83
C VAL A 1113 32.54 -33.46 -27.52
N LYS A 1114 32.40 -32.42 -28.35
CA LYS A 1114 33.26 -31.23 -28.30
C LYS A 1114 32.74 -30.13 -27.38
N GLY A 1115 33.62 -29.63 -26.51
CA GLY A 1115 34.00 -28.22 -26.62
C GLY A 1115 33.66 -27.29 -25.45
N MET A 1116 34.61 -27.11 -24.54
CA MET A 1116 34.91 -25.81 -23.95
C MET A 1116 36.44 -25.62 -23.90
N ARG A 1117 36.94 -24.50 -24.42
CA ARG A 1117 38.33 -24.08 -24.24
C ARG A 1117 38.41 -23.17 -23.02
N TRP A 1118 39.25 -23.52 -22.06
CA TRP A 1118 39.71 -22.55 -21.05
C TRP A 1118 40.60 -21.50 -21.69
N VAL A 1119 40.44 -20.24 -21.29
CA VAL A 1119 41.39 -19.16 -21.55
C VAL A 1119 42.04 -18.81 -20.22
N ALA A 1120 43.19 -19.44 -19.95
CA ALA A 1120 44.02 -19.13 -18.80
C ALA A 1120 45.08 -18.10 -19.23
N SER A 1121 44.88 -16.83 -18.86
CA SER A 1121 45.84 -15.76 -19.11
C SER A 1121 45.63 -14.60 -18.14
N GLY A 1122 46.62 -14.31 -17.28
CA GLY A 1122 46.61 -13.09 -16.46
C GLY A 1122 46.77 -13.25 -14.95
N LEU A 1123 47.70 -14.08 -14.48
CA LEU A 1123 48.24 -13.98 -13.12
C LEU A 1123 49.68 -14.49 -13.08
N LYS A 1124 50.64 -13.57 -12.95
CA LYS A 1124 52.05 -13.86 -12.64
C LYS A 1124 52.52 -12.88 -11.57
N GLN A 1125 53.02 -13.44 -10.47
CA GLN A 1125 53.92 -12.84 -9.49
C GLN A 1125 53.52 -11.48 -8.90
N PHE A 1126 52.96 -11.53 -7.69
CA PHE A 1126 53.65 -10.88 -6.57
C PHE A 1126 54.05 -11.96 -5.57
N THR A 1127 55.28 -11.89 -5.06
CA THR A 1127 55.79 -12.75 -3.99
C THR A 1127 56.63 -11.87 -3.08
N LEU A 1128 56.15 -11.64 -1.86
CA LEU A 1128 56.83 -10.82 -0.87
C LEU A 1128 57.90 -11.67 -0.18
N GLN A 1129 59.18 -11.36 -0.40
CA GLN A 1129 60.25 -11.91 0.43
C GLN A 1129 60.26 -11.17 1.77
N TYR A 1130 59.94 -11.89 2.85
CA TYR A 1130 60.29 -11.47 4.20
C TYR A 1130 61.79 -11.72 4.41
N ARG A 1131 62.57 -10.66 4.68
CA ARG A 1131 63.86 -10.77 5.37
C ARG A 1131 63.66 -10.28 6.79
N GLY A 1132 64.09 -11.08 7.76
CA GLY A 1132 64.08 -10.67 9.16
C GLY A 1132 65.12 -9.57 9.43
N GLY A 1133 64.76 -8.67 10.33
CA GLY A 1133 65.55 -7.55 10.84
C GLY A 1133 64.77 -6.88 11.95
#